data_AF-F6DCN5-F1
#
_entry.id   AF-F6DCN5-F1
#
_cell.length_a   1.000
_cell.length_b   1.000
_cell.length_c   1.000
_cell.angle_alpha   90.00
_cell.angle_beta   90.00
_cell.angle_gamma   90.00
#
_symmetry.space_group_name_H-M   'P 1'
#
loop_
_entity.id
_entity.type
_entity.pdbx_description
1 polymer ?
#
loop_
_entity_poly.entity_id
_entity_poly.type
_entity_poly.pdbx_seq_one_letter_code
_entity_poly.pdbx_strand_id
1 'polypeptide(L)'
;MKKSLAIKLLDEFNNLLSLRFECPLDLMDAAERATLSAGEKALRPSADRSRELFTLVNSKLGLNKQRIKVFIDLAAKQRQYFNYHDKNTLATLFDNSNHDAFAAWCEVKGISNYLLETFNPITIDETVSGLHDFLKSGSVNRSDARDCAIEEKQVLIQRALFGGFVFCAFEDSIMHKVFNEDALNEYHANFFNHLRTHHYKQLHRECALIYQDVDIGAYVEHTDQEISDLLLTGVRDSYERLANHCYFAMRLRAAPGGEARQWRLFADIIIYAEKHREIALSKGYFRPNTIREITKAYIGEALNSESANFELVNEGFFFKDCFILSHADEEGTTNQLYDILILFEKNERDERVIPCPACRSHKVGGNSYPTIGIRSWECKNLICPERSAYDRGNRYSLASIMKQEAIVSAEDQIPIQVRRRWRNDVLFGVRDEEIIDMLVRQFSLHKDRVLVIGQDNGETTSYLGRKIVYESFGLLKSDAGIRNRFFDSAFFKRFALERSQCAIISESSEQRLEPGIRLINVDCESGLKALPPESIDGAVTSPPYFNAREYSQWPNIYCYLFDMFNASRAVFKVLKPGSLFIYNIFDYFDNENIVAFSTMGRKRMILGAYIIHLFEKAGFKIADNVIWFKGDIEGKRNFNGGNTSPYYQLPFNCWEHCLVFRKPGAEAVPLSIKVLKQRPVFKMVRGKNTHGHTAPFPPEIPQLLIDTLPKGAVIVDPYGGSMTTACVAVQNGMAAIMFELDKNYFELGLKKVQEAMKTTSEKLSDR
;
A
#
# COMPACT_ATOMS: atom_id res chain seq x y z
N MET A 1 -46.57 -35.38 19.35
CA MET A 1 -45.13 -35.12 19.60
C MET A 1 -44.96 -33.65 19.94
N LYS A 2 -44.19 -33.29 20.98
CA LYS A 2 -43.85 -31.88 21.24
C LYS A 2 -42.98 -31.38 20.07
N LYS A 3 -43.36 -30.27 19.42
CA LYS A 3 -42.55 -29.62 18.37
C LYS A 3 -41.16 -29.28 18.93
N SER A 4 -40.09 -29.51 18.15
CA SER A 4 -38.73 -29.11 18.52
C SER A 4 -38.65 -27.59 18.67
N LEU A 5 -37.68 -27.09 19.45
CA LEU A 5 -37.54 -25.65 19.68
C LEU A 5 -37.26 -24.89 18.37
N ALA A 6 -36.49 -25.47 17.44
CA ALA A 6 -36.27 -24.89 16.11
C ALA A 6 -37.56 -24.75 15.30
N ILE A 7 -38.46 -25.75 15.35
CA ILE A 7 -39.77 -25.66 14.67
C ILE A 7 -40.63 -24.57 15.31
N LYS A 8 -40.63 -24.42 16.65
CA LYS A 8 -41.33 -23.33 17.32
C LYS A 8 -40.80 -21.96 16.87
N LEU A 9 -39.49 -21.81 16.72
CA LEU A 9 -38.87 -20.59 16.21
C LEU A 9 -39.21 -20.34 14.74
N LEU A 10 -39.31 -21.36 13.90
CA LEU A 10 -39.76 -21.21 12.52
C LEU A 10 -41.22 -20.72 12.44
N ASP A 11 -42.09 -21.30 13.27
CA ASP A 11 -43.49 -20.85 13.37
C ASP A 11 -43.55 -19.37 13.82
N GLU A 12 -42.77 -18.98 14.84
CA GLU A 12 -42.67 -17.60 15.32
C GLU A 12 -42.14 -16.65 14.23
N PHE A 13 -41.07 -17.03 13.52
CA PHE A 13 -40.50 -16.27 12.40
C PHE A 13 -41.52 -16.01 11.29
N ASN A 14 -42.24 -17.04 10.86
CA ASN A 14 -43.25 -16.93 9.81
C ASN A 14 -44.42 -16.04 10.25
N ASN A 15 -44.86 -16.17 11.50
CA ASN A 15 -45.95 -15.36 12.04
C ASN A 15 -45.58 -13.88 12.14
N LEU A 16 -44.40 -13.56 12.70
CA LEU A 16 -43.95 -12.18 12.90
C LEU A 16 -43.72 -11.43 11.58
N LEU A 17 -43.24 -12.12 10.54
CA LEU A 17 -42.94 -11.52 9.23
C LEU A 17 -44.04 -11.71 8.19
N SER A 18 -45.16 -12.35 8.55
CA SER A 18 -46.23 -12.72 7.63
C SER A 18 -45.71 -13.50 6.40
N LEU A 19 -44.86 -14.50 6.65
CA LEU A 19 -44.23 -15.34 5.63
C LEU A 19 -44.77 -16.77 5.62
N ARG A 20 -44.48 -17.49 4.53
CA ARG A 20 -44.63 -18.94 4.40
C ARG A 20 -43.31 -19.56 3.99
N PHE A 21 -42.27 -19.32 4.79
CA PHE A 21 -40.94 -19.86 4.51
C PHE A 21 -40.88 -21.35 4.86
N GLU A 22 -40.65 -22.17 3.85
CA GLU A 22 -40.31 -23.58 4.01
C GLU A 22 -38.80 -23.71 4.21
N CYS A 23 -38.38 -23.89 5.47
CA CYS A 23 -36.97 -23.95 5.80
C CYS A 23 -36.32 -25.20 5.17
N PRO A 24 -35.26 -25.04 4.36
CA PRO A 24 -34.53 -26.18 3.83
C PRO A 24 -33.89 -27.03 4.95
N LEU A 25 -33.72 -28.33 4.68
CA LEU A 25 -33.29 -29.32 5.67
C LEU A 25 -31.93 -28.99 6.30
N ASP A 26 -30.95 -28.53 5.50
CA ASP A 26 -29.61 -28.20 5.99
C ASP A 26 -29.59 -27.09 7.05
N LEU A 27 -30.46 -26.09 6.87
CA LEU A 27 -30.64 -24.97 7.79
C LEU A 27 -31.45 -25.39 9.01
N MET A 28 -32.49 -26.20 8.83
CA MET A 28 -33.29 -26.74 9.94
C MET A 28 -32.42 -27.61 10.85
N ASP A 29 -31.62 -28.51 10.30
CA ASP A 29 -30.67 -29.34 11.04
C ASP A 29 -29.65 -28.50 11.83
N ALA A 30 -29.18 -27.40 11.24
CA ALA A 30 -28.27 -26.48 11.93
C ALA A 30 -28.97 -25.77 13.10
N ALA A 31 -30.22 -25.34 12.92
CA ALA A 31 -31.02 -24.73 13.95
C ALA A 31 -31.36 -25.70 15.08
N GLU A 32 -31.72 -26.95 14.76
CA GLU A 32 -32.02 -27.99 15.75
C GLU A 32 -30.81 -28.32 16.62
N ARG A 33 -29.64 -28.52 16.01
CA ARG A 33 -28.40 -28.77 16.78
C ARG A 33 -28.07 -27.61 17.73
N ALA A 34 -28.18 -26.37 17.25
CA ALA A 34 -27.84 -25.21 18.04
C ALA A 34 -28.82 -24.95 19.19
N THR A 35 -30.13 -25.04 18.91
CA THR A 35 -31.18 -24.87 19.94
C THR A 35 -31.15 -25.97 20.99
N LEU A 36 -30.85 -27.22 20.58
CA LEU A 36 -30.65 -28.33 21.50
C LEU A 36 -29.46 -28.08 22.44
N SER A 37 -28.34 -27.60 21.89
CA SER A 37 -27.13 -27.31 22.67
C SER A 37 -27.28 -26.10 23.60
N ALA A 38 -27.98 -25.04 23.15
CA ALA A 38 -28.23 -23.85 23.97
C ALA A 38 -29.22 -24.13 25.12
N GLY A 39 -30.21 -24.99 24.88
CA GLY A 39 -31.23 -25.38 25.84
C GLY A 39 -32.38 -24.38 25.96
N GLU A 40 -33.60 -24.89 26.14
CA GLU A 40 -34.84 -24.08 26.16
C GLU A 40 -34.86 -23.01 27.26
N LYS A 41 -34.14 -23.21 28.37
CA LYS A 41 -34.03 -22.24 29.46
C LYS A 41 -33.22 -20.99 29.11
N ALA A 42 -32.35 -21.07 28.10
CA ALA A 42 -31.51 -19.95 27.66
C ALA A 42 -32.21 -19.06 26.62
N LEU A 43 -33.42 -19.44 26.20
CA LEU A 43 -34.18 -18.71 25.19
C LEU A 43 -34.59 -17.33 25.74
N ARG A 44 -34.29 -16.26 24.98
CA ARG A 44 -34.76 -14.90 25.31
C ARG A 44 -36.29 -14.86 25.40
N PRO A 45 -36.91 -13.95 26.17
CA PRO A 45 -38.36 -13.71 26.13
C PRO A 45 -38.87 -13.40 24.71
N SER A 46 -40.14 -13.72 24.42
CA SER A 46 -40.70 -13.54 23.06
C SER A 46 -40.66 -12.08 22.58
N ALA A 47 -40.87 -11.12 23.47
CA ALA A 47 -40.77 -9.69 23.14
C ALA A 47 -39.35 -9.30 22.67
N ASP A 48 -38.31 -9.82 23.35
CA ASP A 48 -36.92 -9.55 22.97
C ASP A 48 -36.58 -10.24 21.65
N ARG A 49 -36.99 -11.50 21.45
CA ARG A 49 -36.80 -12.22 20.17
C ARG A 49 -37.45 -11.47 19.01
N SER A 50 -38.67 -10.95 19.21
CA SER A 50 -39.37 -10.15 18.22
C SER A 50 -38.60 -8.88 17.85
N ARG A 51 -38.08 -8.14 18.84
CA ARG A 51 -37.24 -6.96 18.61
C ARG A 51 -35.95 -7.30 17.85
N GLU A 52 -35.26 -8.38 18.23
CA GLU A 52 -34.05 -8.83 17.54
C GLU A 52 -34.34 -9.21 16.08
N LEU A 53 -35.48 -9.87 15.80
CA LEU A 53 -35.87 -10.24 14.44
C LEU A 53 -36.07 -9.00 13.55
N PHE A 54 -36.81 -8.01 14.02
CA PHE A 54 -37.04 -6.79 13.24
C PHE A 54 -35.74 -6.00 13.04
N THR A 55 -34.90 -5.91 14.07
CA THR A 55 -33.56 -5.30 13.96
C THR A 55 -32.71 -6.01 12.91
N LEU A 56 -32.72 -7.34 12.89
CA LEU A 56 -32.01 -8.16 11.91
C LEU A 56 -32.50 -7.92 10.48
N VAL A 57 -33.81 -7.82 10.26
CA VAL A 57 -34.42 -7.50 8.96
C VAL A 57 -33.97 -6.11 8.50
N ASN A 58 -34.10 -5.12 9.37
CA ASN A 58 -33.76 -3.72 9.09
C ASN A 58 -32.30 -3.57 8.67
N SER A 59 -31.39 -4.17 9.46
CA SER A 59 -29.96 -4.13 9.21
C SER A 59 -29.56 -4.86 7.94
N LYS A 60 -30.03 -6.09 7.73
CA LYS A 60 -29.64 -6.90 6.54
C LYS A 60 -30.14 -6.31 5.23
N LEU A 61 -31.34 -5.75 5.22
CA LEU A 61 -31.94 -5.17 4.02
C LEU A 61 -31.63 -3.67 3.86
N GLY A 62 -31.05 -3.04 4.88
CA GLY A 62 -30.69 -1.62 4.87
C GLY A 62 -31.90 -0.71 4.78
N LEU A 63 -33.02 -1.08 5.41
CA LEU A 63 -34.30 -0.38 5.28
C LEU A 63 -34.25 1.05 5.84
N ASN A 64 -33.44 1.30 6.87
CA ASN A 64 -33.23 2.64 7.43
C ASN A 64 -32.23 3.51 6.66
N LYS A 65 -31.53 2.99 5.64
CA LYS A 65 -30.38 3.67 5.01
C LYS A 65 -30.71 5.08 4.52
N GLN A 66 -31.88 5.28 3.94
CA GLN A 66 -32.31 6.60 3.47
C GLN A 66 -32.63 7.55 4.62
N ARG A 67 -33.26 7.06 5.70
CA ARG A 67 -33.59 7.88 6.88
C ARG A 67 -32.34 8.30 7.65
N ILE A 68 -31.38 7.38 7.81
CA ILE A 68 -30.05 7.66 8.36
C ILE A 68 -29.34 8.74 7.51
N LYS A 69 -29.39 8.63 6.18
CA LYS A 69 -28.78 9.64 5.29
C LYS A 69 -29.40 11.02 5.53
N VAL A 70 -30.73 11.11 5.62
CA VAL A 70 -31.44 12.37 5.90
C VAL A 70 -30.97 12.96 7.24
N PHE A 71 -30.87 12.14 8.29
CA PHE A 71 -30.35 12.58 9.59
C PHE A 71 -28.92 13.13 9.49
N ILE A 72 -28.01 12.40 8.83
CA ILE A 72 -26.61 12.82 8.65
C ILE A 72 -26.53 14.13 7.86
N ASP A 73 -27.32 14.28 6.81
CA ASP A 73 -27.35 15.50 5.99
C ASP A 73 -27.85 16.71 6.79
N LEU A 74 -28.83 16.52 7.69
CA LEU A 74 -29.32 17.57 8.59
C LEU A 74 -28.28 17.94 9.65
N ALA A 75 -27.62 16.94 10.26
CA ALA A 75 -26.54 17.17 11.21
C ALA A 75 -25.36 17.93 10.57
N ALA A 76 -24.99 17.58 9.33
CA ALA A 76 -23.93 18.25 8.59
C ALA A 76 -24.24 19.73 8.32
N LYS A 77 -25.51 20.09 8.06
CA LYS A 77 -25.95 21.50 7.95
C LYS A 77 -25.73 22.29 9.25
N GLN A 78 -25.75 21.61 10.40
CA GLN A 78 -25.42 22.18 11.71
C GLN A 78 -23.92 22.04 12.06
N ARG A 79 -23.06 21.69 11.09
CA ARG A 79 -21.62 21.45 11.26
C ARG A 79 -21.28 20.33 12.25
N GLN A 80 -22.20 19.38 12.43
CA GLN A 80 -21.96 18.15 13.16
C GLN A 80 -21.58 17.04 12.19
N TYR A 81 -20.40 16.44 12.38
CA TYR A 81 -19.86 15.41 11.49
C TYR A 81 -19.63 14.13 12.27
N PHE A 82 -20.08 13.02 11.68
CA PHE A 82 -19.98 11.69 12.25
C PHE A 82 -18.81 10.93 11.66
N ASN A 83 -17.97 10.35 12.53
CA ASN A 83 -16.94 9.42 12.12
C ASN A 83 -17.56 8.06 11.75
N TYR A 84 -16.73 7.07 11.42
CA TYR A 84 -17.21 5.73 11.04
C TYR A 84 -17.99 5.03 12.17
N HIS A 85 -17.56 5.14 13.43
CA HIS A 85 -18.27 4.56 14.58
C HIS A 85 -19.61 5.21 14.80
N ASP A 86 -19.63 6.54 14.76
CA ASP A 86 -20.85 7.30 14.96
C ASP A 86 -21.93 6.86 13.96
N LYS A 87 -21.54 6.61 12.71
CA LYS A 87 -22.44 6.10 11.67
C LYS A 87 -22.89 4.67 11.93
N ASN A 88 -22.01 3.79 12.43
CA ASN A 88 -22.38 2.42 12.78
C ASN A 88 -23.33 2.37 13.99
N THR A 89 -23.02 3.12 15.05
CA THR A 89 -23.88 3.26 16.23
C THR A 89 -25.24 3.83 15.83
N LEU A 90 -25.25 4.87 15.00
CA LEU A 90 -26.47 5.45 14.46
C LEU A 90 -27.30 4.42 13.68
N ALA A 91 -26.67 3.59 12.84
CA ALA A 91 -27.36 2.53 12.11
C ALA A 91 -28.02 1.54 13.08
N THR A 92 -27.31 1.08 14.12
CA THR A 92 -27.87 0.20 15.15
C THR A 92 -29.06 0.83 15.88
N LEU A 93 -28.98 2.12 16.23
CA LEU A 93 -30.04 2.85 16.90
C LEU A 93 -31.30 3.01 16.02
N PHE A 94 -31.12 3.21 14.72
CA PHE A 94 -32.23 3.24 13.77
C PHE A 94 -32.84 1.85 13.55
N ASP A 95 -32.02 0.81 13.49
CA ASP A 95 -32.48 -0.55 13.22
C ASP A 95 -33.23 -1.15 14.41
N ASN A 96 -32.88 -0.78 15.65
CA ASN A 96 -33.54 -1.24 16.88
C ASN A 96 -34.68 -0.33 17.37
N SER A 97 -34.92 0.81 16.70
CA SER A 97 -35.93 1.82 17.05
C SER A 97 -35.89 2.28 18.51
N ASN A 98 -34.71 2.33 19.14
CA ASN A 98 -34.55 2.65 20.56
C ASN A 98 -34.40 4.16 20.77
N HIS A 99 -35.51 4.84 21.04
CA HIS A 99 -35.56 6.29 21.29
C HIS A 99 -34.70 6.74 22.48
N ASP A 100 -34.74 6.01 23.60
CA ASP A 100 -34.01 6.38 24.82
C ASP A 100 -32.49 6.28 24.61
N ALA A 101 -32.03 5.19 23.99
CA ALA A 101 -30.62 5.01 23.68
C ALA A 101 -30.14 6.03 22.64
N PHE A 102 -30.99 6.39 21.69
CA PHE A 102 -30.68 7.42 20.71
C PHE A 102 -30.56 8.80 21.37
N ALA A 103 -31.49 9.17 22.26
CA ALA A 103 -31.43 10.41 23.02
C ALA A 103 -30.16 10.48 23.89
N ALA A 104 -29.81 9.40 24.59
CA ALA A 104 -28.59 9.33 25.38
C ALA A 104 -27.32 9.45 24.52
N TRP A 105 -27.29 8.80 23.35
CA TRP A 105 -26.18 8.93 22.41
C TRP A 105 -26.03 10.36 21.88
N CYS A 106 -27.14 11.02 21.56
CA CYS A 106 -27.17 12.41 21.15
C CYS A 106 -26.67 13.36 22.25
N GLU A 107 -27.05 13.14 23.50
CA GLU A 107 -26.58 13.92 24.65
C GLU A 107 -25.05 13.83 24.77
N VAL A 108 -24.49 12.61 24.75
CA VAL A 108 -23.03 12.38 24.78
C VAL A 108 -22.30 13.08 23.63
N LYS A 109 -22.94 13.18 22.47
CA LYS A 109 -22.38 13.82 21.28
C LYS A 109 -22.63 15.33 21.20
N GLY A 110 -23.39 15.91 22.14
CA GLY A 110 -23.78 17.32 22.08
C GLY A 110 -24.65 17.66 20.86
N ILE A 111 -25.49 16.71 20.42
CA ILE A 111 -26.43 16.88 19.32
C ILE A 111 -27.61 17.73 19.80
N SER A 112 -28.03 18.71 18.98
CA SER A 112 -29.09 19.64 19.37
C SER A 112 -30.45 18.95 19.52
N ASN A 113 -31.30 19.45 20.42
CA ASN A 113 -32.66 18.92 20.61
C ASN A 113 -33.49 18.93 19.32
N TYR A 114 -33.24 19.88 18.42
CA TYR A 114 -33.89 19.91 17.09
C TYR A 114 -33.58 18.66 16.25
N LEU A 115 -32.35 18.14 16.32
CA LEU A 115 -31.98 16.92 15.60
C LEU A 115 -32.58 15.67 16.27
N LEU A 116 -32.87 15.70 17.57
CA LEU A 116 -33.57 14.59 18.25
C LEU A 116 -34.94 14.35 17.63
N GLU A 117 -35.67 15.41 17.30
CA GLU A 117 -37.00 15.33 16.69
C GLU A 117 -36.98 14.74 15.27
N THR A 118 -35.80 14.62 14.65
CA THR A 118 -35.63 14.03 13.32
C THR A 118 -35.39 12.51 13.35
N PHE A 119 -35.31 11.92 14.56
CA PHE A 119 -35.22 10.48 14.73
C PHE A 119 -36.55 9.80 14.39
N ASN A 120 -36.60 9.26 13.19
CA ASN A 120 -37.78 8.62 12.63
C ASN A 120 -37.40 7.23 12.07
N PRO A 121 -37.09 6.24 12.93
CA PRO A 121 -36.78 4.87 12.48
C PRO A 121 -38.00 4.21 11.84
N ILE A 122 -37.80 3.22 10.98
CA ILE A 122 -38.93 2.51 10.35
C ILE A 122 -39.78 1.80 11.40
N THR A 123 -41.08 1.74 11.16
CA THR A 123 -42.01 0.98 12.01
C THR A 123 -41.93 -0.53 11.72
N ILE A 124 -42.54 -1.33 12.59
CA ILE A 124 -42.66 -2.78 12.36
C ILE A 124 -43.43 -3.08 11.08
N ASP A 125 -44.53 -2.38 10.80
CA ASP A 125 -45.31 -2.58 9.58
C ASP A 125 -44.51 -2.20 8.33
N GLU A 126 -43.73 -1.12 8.39
CA GLU A 126 -42.82 -0.71 7.32
C GLU A 126 -41.68 -1.73 7.13
N THR A 127 -41.19 -2.33 8.22
CA THR A 127 -40.19 -3.41 8.19
C THR A 127 -40.71 -4.61 7.41
N VAL A 128 -41.92 -5.07 7.74
CA VAL A 128 -42.57 -6.20 7.07
C VAL A 128 -42.87 -5.85 5.61
N SER A 129 -43.47 -4.69 5.33
CA SER A 129 -43.74 -4.25 3.96
C SER A 129 -42.46 -4.18 3.12
N GLY A 130 -41.40 -3.59 3.67
CA GLY A 130 -40.10 -3.49 3.00
C GLY A 130 -39.52 -4.87 2.68
N LEU A 131 -39.57 -5.82 3.60
CA LEU A 131 -39.18 -7.22 3.35
C LEU A 131 -39.98 -7.83 2.19
N HIS A 132 -41.30 -7.69 2.18
CA HIS A 132 -42.15 -8.23 1.11
C HIS A 132 -41.85 -7.58 -0.25
N ASP A 133 -41.52 -6.29 -0.28
CA ASP A 133 -41.09 -5.60 -1.50
C ASP A 133 -39.74 -6.12 -2.01
N PHE A 134 -38.79 -6.42 -1.11
CA PHE A 134 -37.53 -7.08 -1.46
C PHE A 134 -37.75 -8.48 -2.03
N LEU A 135 -38.63 -9.28 -1.41
CA LEU A 135 -38.95 -10.62 -1.90
C LEU A 135 -39.62 -10.59 -3.27
N LYS A 136 -40.52 -9.63 -3.54
CA LYS A 136 -41.21 -9.48 -4.84
C LYS A 136 -40.28 -8.95 -5.93
N SER A 137 -39.48 -7.94 -5.63
CA SER A 137 -38.66 -7.26 -6.64
C SER A 137 -37.46 -8.08 -7.09
N GLY A 138 -36.93 -8.96 -6.23
CA GLY A 138 -35.67 -9.68 -6.48
C GLY A 138 -34.46 -8.75 -6.68
N SER A 139 -34.63 -7.47 -6.36
CA SER A 139 -33.65 -6.42 -6.56
C SER A 139 -32.98 -6.09 -5.23
N VAL A 140 -31.66 -6.27 -5.16
CA VAL A 140 -30.85 -5.61 -4.13
C VAL A 140 -29.89 -4.70 -4.86
N ASN A 141 -29.83 -3.46 -4.41
CA ASN A 141 -28.90 -2.44 -4.89
C ASN A 141 -27.44 -2.81 -4.52
N ARG A 142 -26.89 -3.85 -5.17
CA ARG A 142 -25.45 -4.16 -5.16
C ARG A 142 -25.00 -4.79 -6.48
N SER A 143 -23.83 -4.35 -6.95
CA SER A 143 -23.17 -4.84 -8.16
C SER A 143 -22.64 -6.28 -8.06
N ASP A 144 -22.65 -6.88 -6.87
CA ASP A 144 -22.21 -8.26 -6.59
C ASP A 144 -23.37 -9.22 -6.34
N ALA A 145 -24.62 -8.77 -6.53
CA ALA A 145 -25.78 -9.64 -6.44
C ALA A 145 -25.65 -10.79 -7.43
N ARG A 146 -25.88 -12.02 -6.96
CA ARG A 146 -25.87 -13.20 -7.82
C ARG A 146 -26.98 -13.04 -8.86
N ASP A 147 -26.62 -13.22 -10.13
CA ASP A 147 -27.60 -13.28 -11.20
C ASP A 147 -28.30 -14.64 -11.13
N CYS A 148 -29.41 -14.67 -10.42
CA CYS A 148 -30.24 -15.85 -10.22
C CYS A 148 -31.72 -15.46 -10.21
N ALA A 149 -32.56 -16.49 -10.40
CA ALA A 149 -34.01 -16.35 -10.43
C ALA A 149 -34.54 -15.71 -9.14
N ILE A 150 -35.67 -15.00 -9.24
CA ILE A 150 -36.27 -14.27 -8.12
C ILE A 150 -36.60 -15.25 -6.98
N GLU A 151 -37.07 -16.44 -7.31
CA GLU A 151 -37.40 -17.51 -6.36
C GLU A 151 -36.15 -17.96 -5.58
N GLU A 152 -34.99 -18.09 -6.25
CA GLU A 152 -33.73 -18.42 -5.57
C GLU A 152 -33.33 -17.29 -4.61
N LYS A 153 -33.48 -16.03 -5.02
CA LYS A 153 -33.18 -14.86 -4.16
C LYS A 153 -34.09 -14.80 -2.93
N GLN A 154 -35.39 -15.09 -3.09
CA GLN A 154 -36.34 -15.14 -1.98
C GLN A 154 -35.89 -16.16 -0.93
N VAL A 155 -35.54 -17.37 -1.36
CA VAL A 155 -35.05 -18.42 -0.47
C VAL A 155 -33.75 -17.99 0.22
N LEU A 156 -32.80 -17.37 -0.49
CA LEU A 156 -31.54 -16.89 0.11
C LEU A 156 -31.78 -15.82 1.18
N ILE A 157 -32.68 -14.86 0.93
CA ILE A 157 -33.04 -13.82 1.90
C ILE A 157 -33.67 -14.45 3.14
N GLN A 158 -34.66 -15.32 2.96
CA GLN A 158 -35.35 -16.00 4.06
C GLN A 158 -34.41 -16.89 4.86
N ARG A 159 -33.49 -17.61 4.22
CA ARG A 159 -32.43 -18.40 4.89
C ARG A 159 -31.54 -17.54 5.77
N ALA A 160 -31.04 -16.42 5.24
CA ALA A 160 -30.15 -15.52 5.96
C ALA A 160 -30.84 -14.86 7.18
N LEU A 161 -32.15 -14.59 7.07
CA LEU A 161 -32.96 -14.03 8.14
C LEU A 161 -33.31 -15.09 9.19
N PHE A 162 -33.84 -16.24 8.80
CA PHE A 162 -34.20 -17.31 9.75
C PHE A 162 -32.98 -17.83 10.50
N GLY A 163 -31.85 -18.05 9.81
CA GLY A 163 -30.63 -18.50 10.46
C GLY A 163 -30.10 -17.49 11.47
N GLY A 164 -30.09 -16.19 11.14
CA GLY A 164 -29.72 -15.15 12.09
C GLY A 164 -30.71 -15.02 13.24
N PHE A 165 -32.01 -15.19 13.00
CA PHE A 165 -33.04 -15.19 14.04
C PHE A 165 -32.85 -16.30 15.07
N VAL A 166 -32.52 -17.51 14.61
CA VAL A 166 -32.21 -18.64 15.50
C VAL A 166 -31.03 -18.30 16.43
N PHE A 167 -30.01 -17.60 15.92
CA PHE A 167 -28.90 -17.13 16.75
C PHE A 167 -29.34 -16.05 17.75
N CYS A 168 -30.00 -15.00 17.27
CA CYS A 168 -30.42 -13.88 18.12
C CYS A 168 -31.54 -14.25 19.11
N ALA A 169 -32.18 -15.41 18.96
CA ALA A 169 -33.15 -15.95 19.92
C ALA A 169 -32.53 -16.24 21.31
N PHE A 170 -31.20 -16.26 21.40
CA PHE A 170 -30.42 -16.47 22.62
C PHE A 170 -29.44 -15.31 22.85
N GLU A 171 -28.84 -15.24 24.04
CA GLU A 171 -27.71 -14.32 24.28
C GLU A 171 -26.46 -14.73 23.50
N ASP A 172 -25.69 -13.77 23.00
CA ASP A 172 -24.45 -14.01 22.24
C ASP A 172 -23.49 -14.93 23.00
N SER A 173 -23.37 -14.73 24.32
CA SER A 173 -22.52 -15.57 25.16
C SER A 173 -22.91 -17.04 25.17
N ILE A 174 -24.20 -17.36 25.00
CA ILE A 174 -24.68 -18.74 24.94
C ILE A 174 -24.36 -19.31 23.57
N MET A 175 -24.70 -18.58 22.50
CA MET A 175 -24.47 -19.06 21.14
C MET A 175 -22.98 -19.19 20.80
N HIS A 176 -22.13 -18.29 21.29
CA HIS A 176 -20.69 -18.42 21.14
C HIS A 176 -20.16 -19.72 21.76
N LYS A 177 -20.67 -20.11 22.92
CA LYS A 177 -20.31 -21.38 23.59
C LYS A 177 -20.81 -22.62 22.84
N VAL A 178 -21.93 -22.50 22.14
CA VAL A 178 -22.45 -23.59 21.28
C VAL A 178 -21.50 -23.87 20.10
N PHE A 179 -20.86 -22.85 19.53
CA PHE A 179 -20.04 -23.01 18.32
C PHE A 179 -18.53 -23.07 18.56
N ASN A 180 -18.09 -22.83 19.80
CA ASN A 180 -16.68 -22.65 20.12
C ASN A 180 -16.36 -23.16 21.52
N GLU A 181 -15.50 -24.19 21.59
CA GLU A 181 -15.06 -24.81 22.85
C GLU A 181 -14.24 -23.85 23.72
N ASP A 182 -13.43 -22.98 23.10
CA ASP A 182 -12.65 -21.98 23.85
C ASP A 182 -13.57 -21.00 24.58
N ALA A 183 -14.68 -20.59 23.95
CA ALA A 183 -15.70 -19.75 24.57
C ALA A 183 -16.47 -20.48 25.68
N LEU A 184 -16.62 -21.80 25.56
CA LEU A 184 -17.21 -22.66 26.60
C LEU A 184 -16.32 -22.69 27.85
N ASN A 185 -15.00 -22.77 27.65
CA ASN A 185 -14.01 -22.78 28.71
C ASN A 185 -13.82 -21.39 29.36
N GLU A 186 -13.57 -20.36 28.54
CA GLU A 186 -13.40 -18.97 28.99
C GLU A 186 -14.00 -17.99 27.97
N TYR A 187 -15.09 -17.36 28.37
CA TYR A 187 -15.83 -16.44 27.50
C TYR A 187 -15.30 -15.00 27.59
N HIS A 188 -14.93 -14.45 26.44
CA HIS A 188 -14.70 -13.02 26.28
C HIS A 188 -15.66 -12.43 25.23
N ALA A 189 -16.41 -11.41 25.64
CA ALA A 189 -17.32 -10.70 24.76
C ALA A 189 -16.57 -10.04 23.59
N ASN A 190 -15.49 -9.30 23.87
CA ASN A 190 -14.61 -8.76 22.83
C ASN A 190 -13.87 -9.91 22.11
N PHE A 191 -14.00 -9.96 20.78
CA PHE A 191 -13.42 -11.02 19.96
C PHE A 191 -11.89 -10.99 19.92
N PHE A 192 -11.30 -9.80 19.94
CA PHE A 192 -9.85 -9.66 19.93
C PHE A 192 -9.21 -10.20 21.22
N ASN A 193 -9.82 -9.96 22.37
CA ASN A 193 -9.40 -10.53 23.65
C ASN A 193 -9.55 -12.06 23.64
N HIS A 194 -10.64 -12.59 23.09
CA HIS A 194 -10.79 -14.04 22.90
C HIS A 194 -9.64 -14.64 22.06
N LEU A 195 -9.26 -13.98 20.95
CA LEU A 195 -8.10 -14.42 20.16
C LEU A 195 -6.78 -14.26 20.91
N ARG A 196 -6.59 -13.21 21.71
CA ARG A 196 -5.37 -13.04 22.52
C ARG A 196 -5.19 -14.17 23.53
N THR A 197 -6.28 -14.62 24.16
CA THR A 197 -6.26 -15.72 25.13
C THR A 197 -6.03 -17.06 24.45
N HIS A 198 -6.83 -17.39 23.43
CA HIS A 198 -6.92 -18.76 22.89
C HIS A 198 -6.11 -18.99 21.61
N HIS A 199 -5.79 -17.92 20.88
CA HIS A 199 -5.01 -17.93 19.64
C HIS A 199 -3.69 -17.13 19.75
N TYR A 200 -3.10 -17.06 20.95
CA TYR A 200 -1.88 -16.28 21.23
C TYR A 200 -0.74 -16.53 20.22
N LYS A 201 -0.52 -17.77 19.77
CA LYS A 201 0.55 -18.08 18.78
C LYS A 201 0.33 -17.43 17.40
N GLN A 202 -0.91 -17.05 17.07
CA GLN A 202 -1.26 -16.30 15.86
C GLN A 202 -1.25 -14.79 16.12
N LEU A 203 -1.66 -14.37 17.32
CA LEU A 203 -1.85 -12.99 17.72
C LEU A 203 -0.88 -12.53 18.82
N HIS A 204 0.35 -13.04 18.83
CA HIS A 204 1.36 -12.58 19.77
C HIS A 204 1.69 -11.12 19.44
N ARG A 205 1.67 -10.25 20.45
CA ARG A 205 1.93 -8.80 20.31
C ARG A 205 3.11 -8.34 21.15
N GLU A 206 4.01 -9.28 21.48
CA GLU A 206 5.25 -9.08 22.24
C GLU A 206 6.33 -8.33 21.44
N CYS A 207 6.15 -8.18 20.13
CA CYS A 207 6.99 -7.34 19.28
C CYS A 207 6.14 -6.82 18.12
N ALA A 208 5.42 -5.74 18.37
CA ALA A 208 4.41 -5.18 17.46
C ALA A 208 4.94 -4.06 16.54
N LEU A 209 6.04 -3.45 16.94
CA LEU A 209 6.73 -2.41 16.20
C LEU A 209 8.21 -2.51 16.54
N ILE A 210 9.06 -2.57 15.53
CA ILE A 210 10.51 -2.41 15.68
C ILE A 210 10.89 -1.09 15.00
N TYR A 211 11.58 -0.21 15.72
CA TYR A 211 12.20 1.00 15.17
C TYR A 211 13.71 0.90 15.33
N GLN A 212 14.44 0.81 14.23
CA GLN A 212 15.92 0.84 14.19
C GLN A 212 16.39 2.24 13.79
N ASP A 213 17.12 2.92 14.67
CA ASP A 213 17.71 4.23 14.40
C ASP A 213 19.22 4.08 14.19
N VAL A 214 19.66 4.26 12.95
CA VAL A 214 21.03 3.97 12.51
C VAL A 214 21.73 5.27 12.15
N ASP A 215 22.76 5.60 12.91
CA ASP A 215 23.71 6.65 12.54
C ASP A 215 24.82 6.07 11.67
N ILE A 216 24.77 6.38 10.36
CA ILE A 216 25.78 5.90 9.39
C ILE A 216 27.16 6.51 9.69
N GLY A 217 27.20 7.72 10.28
CA GLY A 217 28.45 8.40 10.65
C GLY A 217 29.25 7.66 11.71
N ALA A 218 28.60 6.84 12.54
CA ALA A 218 29.26 6.00 13.53
C ALA A 218 30.03 4.81 12.93
N TYR A 219 29.83 4.54 11.64
CA TYR A 219 30.41 3.38 10.92
C TYR A 219 31.32 3.81 9.76
N VAL A 220 31.91 5.00 9.81
CA VAL A 220 32.80 5.51 8.73
C VAL A 220 33.97 4.55 8.45
N GLU A 221 34.57 4.00 9.51
CA GLU A 221 35.70 3.05 9.42
C GLU A 221 35.31 1.66 8.88
N HIS A 222 34.02 1.34 8.82
CA HIS A 222 33.56 0.07 8.26
C HIS A 222 33.52 0.15 6.74
N THR A 223 33.86 -0.96 6.09
CA THR A 223 33.64 -1.13 4.66
C THR A 223 32.14 -1.14 4.35
N ASP A 224 31.78 -0.76 3.12
CA ASP A 224 30.38 -0.80 2.68
C ASP A 224 29.78 -2.20 2.78
N GLN A 225 30.60 -3.24 2.64
CA GLN A 225 30.19 -4.64 2.81
C GLN A 225 29.83 -4.97 4.26
N GLU A 226 30.70 -4.59 5.23
CA GLU A 226 30.49 -4.90 6.65
C GLU A 226 29.23 -4.24 7.20
N ILE A 227 29.01 -2.97 6.88
CA ILE A 227 27.81 -2.24 7.32
C ILE A 227 26.55 -2.80 6.64
N SER A 228 26.63 -3.17 5.37
CA SER A 228 25.50 -3.81 4.68
C SER A 228 25.17 -5.15 5.33
N ASP A 229 26.16 -6.02 5.55
CA ASP A 229 25.93 -7.32 6.18
C ASP A 229 25.31 -7.18 7.58
N LEU A 230 25.75 -6.18 8.35
CA LEU A 230 25.19 -5.86 9.66
C LEU A 230 23.72 -5.41 9.57
N LEU A 231 23.40 -4.51 8.65
CA LEU A 231 22.02 -4.00 8.49
C LEU A 231 21.08 -5.06 7.91
N LEU A 232 21.53 -5.85 6.93
CA LEU A 232 20.74 -6.95 6.38
C LEU A 232 20.49 -8.04 7.42
N THR A 233 21.47 -8.31 8.28
CA THR A 233 21.28 -9.17 9.47
C THR A 233 20.21 -8.58 10.39
N GLY A 234 20.27 -7.28 10.68
CA GLY A 234 19.27 -6.57 11.47
C GLY A 234 17.86 -6.64 10.86
N VAL A 235 17.73 -6.58 9.54
CA VAL A 235 16.46 -6.74 8.82
C VAL A 235 15.92 -8.16 8.97
N ARG A 236 16.74 -9.19 8.71
CA ARG A 236 16.36 -10.60 8.87
C ARG A 236 15.90 -10.89 10.30
N ASP A 237 16.72 -10.51 11.28
CA ASP A 237 16.43 -10.78 12.68
C ASP A 237 15.18 -10.02 13.16
N SER A 238 14.96 -8.81 12.64
CA SER A 238 13.71 -8.08 12.86
C SER A 238 12.51 -8.79 12.25
N TYR A 239 12.64 -9.38 11.06
CA TYR A 239 11.57 -10.16 10.45
C TYR A 239 11.17 -11.35 11.32
N GLU A 240 12.14 -12.09 11.85
CA GLU A 240 11.89 -13.25 12.71
C GLU A 240 11.27 -12.85 14.06
N ARG A 241 11.71 -11.73 14.64
CA ARG A 241 11.21 -11.23 15.93
C ARG A 241 9.83 -10.57 15.85
N LEU A 242 9.54 -9.88 14.74
CA LEU A 242 8.32 -9.10 14.60
C LEU A 242 7.10 -10.00 14.48
N ALA A 243 6.06 -9.65 15.22
CA ALA A 243 4.77 -10.30 15.09
C ALA A 243 4.19 -10.14 13.67
N ASN A 244 3.29 -11.04 13.28
CA ASN A 244 2.65 -10.92 11.98
C ASN A 244 1.68 -9.71 11.95
N HIS A 245 1.45 -9.14 10.77
CA HIS A 245 0.63 -7.94 10.54
C HIS A 245 1.06 -6.70 11.34
N CYS A 246 2.37 -6.62 11.63
CA CYS A 246 3.01 -5.56 12.39
C CYS A 246 4.08 -4.85 11.55
N TYR A 247 4.69 -3.79 12.08
CA TYR A 247 5.53 -2.87 11.30
C TYR A 247 6.98 -2.85 11.76
N PHE A 248 7.87 -2.67 10.80
CA PHE A 248 9.29 -2.43 11.01
C PHE A 248 9.66 -1.10 10.37
N ALA A 249 10.30 -0.23 11.14
CA ALA A 249 10.79 1.05 10.68
C ALA A 249 12.31 1.12 10.87
N MET A 250 13.01 1.71 9.90
CA MET A 250 14.45 1.95 9.97
C MET A 250 14.75 3.37 9.53
N ARG A 251 15.42 4.14 10.40
CA ARG A 251 15.99 5.45 10.05
C ARG A 251 17.47 5.29 9.73
N LEU A 252 17.87 5.86 8.60
CA LEU A 252 19.25 6.04 8.19
C LEU A 252 19.59 7.53 8.33
N ARG A 253 20.31 7.88 9.40
CA ARG A 253 20.74 9.28 9.60
C ARG A 253 21.80 9.66 8.60
N ALA A 254 21.67 10.85 8.02
CA ALA A 254 22.69 11.37 7.12
C ALA A 254 23.95 11.76 7.90
N ALA A 255 25.10 11.47 7.30
CA ALA A 255 26.39 11.99 7.70
C ALA A 255 26.97 12.81 6.54
N PRO A 256 27.63 13.95 6.77
CA PRO A 256 28.29 14.72 5.72
C PRO A 256 29.28 13.86 4.92
N GLY A 257 29.15 13.85 3.59
CA GLY A 257 29.96 12.99 2.70
C GLY A 257 29.52 11.52 2.66
N GLY A 258 28.45 11.17 3.39
CA GLY A 258 27.88 9.82 3.46
C GLY A 258 26.66 9.59 2.57
N GLU A 259 26.26 10.55 1.73
CA GLU A 259 25.01 10.49 0.94
C GLU A 259 24.99 9.31 -0.03
N ALA A 260 26.10 9.08 -0.74
CA ALA A 260 26.26 7.91 -1.61
C ALA A 260 26.06 6.60 -0.84
N ARG A 261 26.69 6.49 0.34
CA ARG A 261 26.57 5.31 1.22
C ARG A 261 25.14 5.15 1.73
N GLN A 262 24.48 6.24 2.12
CA GLN A 262 23.10 6.23 2.60
C GLN A 262 22.13 5.64 1.56
N TRP A 263 22.23 6.07 0.29
CA TRP A 263 21.35 5.56 -0.78
C TRP A 263 21.70 4.16 -1.27
N ARG A 264 22.98 3.77 -1.22
CA ARG A 264 23.38 2.38 -1.44
C ARG A 264 22.77 1.46 -0.39
N LEU A 265 22.89 1.82 0.89
CA LEU A 265 22.31 1.05 2.00
C LEU A 265 20.79 0.98 1.89
N PHE A 266 20.13 2.11 1.57
CA PHE A 266 18.69 2.13 1.27
C PHE A 266 18.29 1.06 0.24
N ALA A 267 19.02 0.96 -0.87
CA ALA A 267 18.73 0.00 -1.92
C ALA A 267 18.92 -1.45 -1.43
N ASP A 268 20.05 -1.73 -0.77
CA ASP A 268 20.34 -3.06 -0.23
C ASP A 268 19.27 -3.50 0.79
N ILE A 269 18.94 -2.63 1.75
CA ILE A 269 17.94 -2.86 2.80
C ILE A 269 16.58 -3.16 2.20
N ILE A 270 16.09 -2.34 1.26
CA ILE A 270 14.74 -2.50 0.71
C ILE A 270 14.61 -3.78 -0.10
N ILE A 271 15.58 -4.06 -0.99
CA ILE A 271 15.52 -5.27 -1.82
C ILE A 271 15.62 -6.51 -0.94
N TYR A 272 16.54 -6.51 0.03
CA TYR A 272 16.67 -7.63 0.97
C TYR A 272 15.42 -7.80 1.83
N ALA A 273 14.90 -6.71 2.42
CA ALA A 273 13.71 -6.74 3.25
C ALA A 273 12.53 -7.40 2.53
N GLU A 274 12.31 -7.11 1.24
CA GLU A 274 11.21 -7.70 0.48
C GLU A 274 11.47 -9.11 -0.06
N LYS A 275 12.72 -9.52 -0.24
CA LYS A 275 13.07 -10.68 -1.08
C LYS A 275 13.98 -11.74 -0.42
N HIS A 276 14.41 -11.54 0.82
CA HIS A 276 15.43 -12.40 1.46
C HIS A 276 15.01 -13.85 1.73
N ARG A 277 13.71 -14.17 1.76
CA ARG A 277 13.22 -15.54 2.00
C ARG A 277 12.90 -16.21 0.68
N GLU A 278 13.70 -17.20 0.31
CA GLU A 278 13.44 -18.05 -0.85
C GLU A 278 12.64 -19.28 -0.45
N ILE A 279 11.49 -19.47 -1.10
CA ILE A 279 10.57 -20.55 -0.76
C ILE A 279 9.95 -21.18 -2.00
N ALA A 280 9.71 -22.48 -1.97
CA ALA A 280 8.85 -23.14 -2.95
C ALA A 280 7.39 -22.91 -2.56
N LEU A 281 6.59 -22.36 -3.49
CA LEU A 281 5.19 -22.03 -3.22
C LEU A 281 4.25 -22.91 -4.05
N SER A 282 3.48 -23.78 -3.38
CA SER A 282 2.44 -24.57 -4.04
C SER A 282 1.06 -23.93 -3.78
N LYS A 283 0.75 -22.86 -4.52
CA LYS A 283 -0.55 -22.15 -4.45
C LYS A 283 -1.03 -21.82 -5.85
N GLY A 284 -2.32 -22.00 -6.13
CA GLY A 284 -2.88 -21.84 -7.48
C GLY A 284 -2.78 -20.43 -8.10
N TYR A 285 -2.53 -19.40 -7.28
CA TYR A 285 -2.28 -18.05 -7.78
C TYR A 285 -0.82 -17.85 -8.25
N PHE A 286 0.12 -18.67 -7.78
CA PHE A 286 1.51 -18.65 -8.22
C PHE A 286 1.69 -19.64 -9.37
N ARG A 287 2.19 -19.13 -10.51
CA ARG A 287 2.31 -19.89 -11.76
C ARG A 287 3.74 -19.77 -12.28
N PRO A 288 4.71 -20.48 -11.68
CA PRO A 288 6.13 -20.33 -11.99
C PRO A 288 6.45 -20.59 -13.46
N ASN A 289 5.84 -21.64 -14.04
CA ASN A 289 5.99 -21.97 -15.46
C ASN A 289 5.56 -20.83 -16.38
N THR A 290 4.38 -20.22 -16.12
CA THR A 290 3.89 -19.09 -16.90
C THR A 290 4.83 -17.89 -16.80
N ILE A 291 5.31 -17.56 -15.60
CA ILE A 291 6.27 -16.46 -15.40
C ILE A 291 7.57 -16.75 -16.15
N ARG A 292 8.09 -17.98 -16.07
CA ARG A 292 9.31 -18.40 -16.77
C ARG A 292 9.16 -18.27 -18.28
N GLU A 293 8.08 -18.78 -18.86
CA GLU A 293 7.83 -18.75 -20.31
C GLU A 293 7.74 -17.32 -20.83
N ILE A 294 6.95 -16.48 -20.16
CA ILE A 294 6.81 -15.05 -20.50
C ILE A 294 8.15 -14.33 -20.41
N THR A 295 8.90 -14.55 -19.32
CA THR A 295 10.19 -13.89 -19.12
C THR A 295 11.23 -14.35 -20.13
N LYS A 296 11.27 -15.66 -20.43
CA LYS A 296 12.18 -16.25 -21.42
C LYS A 296 11.86 -15.76 -22.84
N ALA A 297 10.58 -15.64 -23.19
CA ALA A 297 10.17 -15.10 -24.49
C ALA A 297 10.63 -13.65 -24.70
N TYR A 298 10.69 -12.86 -23.63
CA TYR A 298 11.13 -11.47 -23.68
C TYR A 298 12.66 -11.31 -23.64
N ILE A 299 13.32 -11.96 -22.68
CA ILE A 299 14.78 -11.80 -22.44
C ILE A 299 15.62 -12.63 -23.42
N GLY A 300 15.04 -13.71 -23.98
CA GLY A 300 15.71 -14.53 -24.99
C GLY A 300 16.91 -15.31 -24.43
N GLU A 301 17.98 -15.40 -25.22
CA GLU A 301 19.15 -16.25 -24.92
C GLU A 301 19.91 -15.86 -23.65
N ALA A 302 19.85 -14.60 -23.24
CA ALA A 302 20.52 -14.12 -22.03
C ALA A 302 20.00 -14.81 -20.75
N LEU A 303 18.75 -15.29 -20.73
CA LEU A 303 18.16 -15.94 -19.56
C LEU A 303 18.50 -17.44 -19.48
N ASN A 304 19.29 -17.83 -18.49
CA ASN A 304 19.45 -19.24 -18.11
C ASN A 304 18.37 -19.63 -17.08
N SER A 305 17.34 -20.35 -17.56
CA SER A 305 16.17 -20.75 -16.76
C SER A 305 16.49 -21.66 -15.57
N GLU A 306 17.55 -22.47 -15.65
CA GLU A 306 17.97 -23.36 -14.56
C GLU A 306 18.52 -22.53 -13.40
N SER A 307 19.47 -21.64 -13.69
CA SER A 307 20.07 -20.77 -12.68
C SER A 307 19.10 -19.72 -12.12
N ALA A 308 18.12 -19.29 -12.91
CA ALA A 308 17.09 -18.33 -12.53
C ALA A 308 16.00 -18.95 -11.62
N ASN A 309 15.89 -20.27 -11.59
CA ASN A 309 15.05 -21.07 -10.70
C ASN A 309 13.67 -20.43 -10.39
N PHE A 310 12.78 -20.42 -11.39
CA PHE A 310 11.46 -19.79 -11.28
C PHE A 310 10.50 -20.50 -10.31
N GLU A 311 10.84 -21.70 -9.85
CA GLU A 311 10.03 -22.45 -8.86
C GLU A 311 10.07 -21.81 -7.46
N LEU A 312 11.07 -20.94 -7.20
CA LEU A 312 11.23 -20.21 -5.96
C LEU A 312 10.56 -18.82 -6.03
N VAL A 313 9.78 -18.50 -5.02
CA VAL A 313 9.31 -17.14 -4.73
C VAL A 313 10.24 -16.51 -3.70
N ASN A 314 10.49 -15.21 -3.88
CA ASN A 314 11.19 -14.37 -2.92
C ASN A 314 10.18 -13.57 -2.10
N GLU A 315 10.22 -13.72 -0.79
CA GLU A 315 9.34 -13.06 0.16
C GLU A 315 10.10 -12.41 1.31
N GLY A 316 9.37 -11.61 2.08
CA GLY A 316 9.88 -10.90 3.23
C GLY A 316 8.84 -9.90 3.72
N PHE A 317 9.31 -8.72 4.09
CA PHE A 317 8.49 -7.56 4.37
C PHE A 317 7.82 -7.02 3.10
N PHE A 318 6.83 -6.14 3.29
CA PHE A 318 6.27 -5.30 2.24
C PHE A 318 6.67 -3.85 2.50
N PHE A 319 7.32 -3.21 1.53
CA PHE A 319 7.63 -1.79 1.59
C PHE A 319 6.34 -0.95 1.59
N LYS A 320 6.24 -0.02 2.54
CA LYS A 320 5.07 0.85 2.74
C LYS A 320 5.40 2.27 2.38
N ASP A 321 6.45 2.82 2.97
CA ASP A 321 6.82 4.21 2.81
C ASP A 321 8.29 4.52 3.03
N CYS A 322 8.70 5.66 2.47
CA CYS A 322 10.01 6.24 2.65
C CYS A 322 9.82 7.73 2.92
N PHE A 323 10.04 8.12 4.17
CA PHE A 323 9.98 9.50 4.60
C PHE A 323 11.35 10.15 4.45
N ILE A 324 11.35 11.37 3.93
CA ILE A 324 12.51 12.26 3.89
C ILE A 324 12.38 13.25 5.04
N LEU A 325 13.32 13.20 5.98
CA LEU A 325 13.34 14.07 7.17
C LEU A 325 14.46 15.10 6.99
N SER A 326 14.14 16.23 6.36
CA SER A 326 15.11 17.29 6.09
C SER A 326 15.59 17.96 7.37
N HIS A 327 16.91 18.21 7.43
CA HIS A 327 17.54 18.98 8.50
C HIS A 327 17.31 20.49 8.36
N ALA A 328 16.66 20.95 7.30
CA ALA A 328 16.21 22.34 7.20
C ALA A 328 14.99 22.56 8.10
N ASP A 329 14.95 23.73 8.75
CA ASP A 329 13.84 24.13 9.63
C ASP A 329 12.58 24.51 8.84
N GLU A 330 12.75 25.11 7.66
CA GLU A 330 11.66 25.62 6.83
C GLU A 330 11.48 24.82 5.53
N GLU A 331 10.22 24.72 5.10
CA GLU A 331 9.83 24.00 3.90
C GLU A 331 10.26 24.73 2.61
N GLY A 332 11.23 24.18 1.87
CA GLY A 332 11.75 24.82 0.67
C GLY A 332 12.70 23.95 -0.15
N THR A 333 13.25 24.55 -1.21
CA THR A 333 14.46 24.04 -1.86
C THR A 333 15.63 24.29 -0.92
N THR A 334 16.44 23.26 -0.64
CA THR A 334 17.54 23.35 0.33
C THR A 334 18.72 22.46 -0.03
N ASN A 335 19.90 22.86 0.42
CA ASN A 335 21.15 22.09 0.37
C ASN A 335 21.43 21.30 1.68
N GLN A 336 20.57 21.46 2.69
CA GLN A 336 20.72 20.73 3.95
C GLN A 336 20.48 19.23 3.74
N LEU A 337 21.19 18.43 4.52
CA LEU A 337 21.03 16.97 4.51
C LEU A 337 19.64 16.55 4.99
N TYR A 338 19.34 15.26 4.84
CA TYR A 338 18.10 14.67 5.30
C TYR A 338 18.33 13.23 5.73
N ASP A 339 17.54 12.77 6.70
CA ASP A 339 17.50 11.36 7.05
C ASP A 339 16.45 10.63 6.21
N ILE A 340 16.65 9.32 6.04
CA ILE A 340 15.70 8.45 5.37
C ILE A 340 15.03 7.57 6.43
N LEU A 341 13.71 7.63 6.56
CA LEU A 341 12.93 6.72 7.41
C LEU A 341 12.10 5.79 6.55
N ILE A 342 12.48 4.52 6.53
CA ILE A 342 11.89 3.45 5.73
C ILE A 342 10.87 2.69 6.59
N LEU A 343 9.69 2.41 6.03
CA LEU A 343 8.61 1.69 6.70
C LEU A 343 8.24 0.41 5.96
N PHE A 344 8.16 -0.69 6.70
CA PHE A 344 7.82 -2.02 6.24
C PHE A 344 6.66 -2.62 7.04
N GLU A 345 5.89 -3.51 6.41
CA GLU A 345 4.84 -4.32 7.04
C GLU A 345 5.16 -5.81 6.87
N LYS A 346 5.08 -6.59 7.95
CA LYS A 346 5.18 -8.05 7.87
C LYS A 346 3.80 -8.65 7.62
N ASN A 347 3.65 -9.30 6.47
CA ASN A 347 2.47 -10.11 6.14
C ASN A 347 2.93 -11.52 5.76
N GLU A 348 3.31 -12.27 6.77
CA GLU A 348 3.69 -13.67 6.62
C GLU A 348 2.43 -14.54 6.46
N ARG A 349 2.48 -15.54 5.58
CA ARG A 349 1.36 -16.46 5.41
C ARG A 349 1.12 -17.28 6.67
N ASP A 350 -0.09 -17.16 7.19
CA ASP A 350 -0.59 -17.99 8.28
C ASP A 350 -1.88 -18.69 7.84
N GLU A 351 -1.82 -20.02 7.72
CA GLU A 351 -2.94 -20.87 7.27
C GLU A 351 -3.76 -21.41 8.44
N ARG A 352 -3.39 -21.11 9.69
CA ARG A 352 -4.14 -21.53 10.87
C ARG A 352 -5.51 -20.85 10.89
N VAL A 353 -6.56 -21.65 11.05
CA VAL A 353 -7.96 -21.18 11.06
C VAL A 353 -8.20 -20.30 12.28
N ILE A 354 -8.83 -19.15 12.07
CA ILE A 354 -9.39 -18.32 13.14
C ILE A 354 -10.93 -18.37 13.11
N PRO A 355 -11.60 -18.44 14.27
CA PRO A 355 -13.06 -18.52 14.34
C PRO A 355 -13.72 -17.27 13.77
N CYS A 356 -14.99 -17.38 13.39
CA CYS A 356 -15.77 -16.25 12.89
C CYS A 356 -15.96 -15.19 13.99
N PRO A 357 -15.67 -13.89 13.75
CA PRO A 357 -15.85 -12.83 14.76
C PRO A 357 -17.26 -12.76 15.32
N ALA A 358 -18.26 -13.00 14.47
CA ALA A 358 -19.68 -12.83 14.78
C ALA A 358 -20.31 -14.01 15.52
N CYS A 359 -19.90 -15.25 15.22
CA CYS A 359 -20.53 -16.44 15.80
C CYS A 359 -19.55 -17.39 16.50
N ARG A 360 -18.26 -17.09 16.49
CA ARG A 360 -17.14 -17.90 17.02
C ARG A 360 -16.95 -19.29 16.42
N SER A 361 -17.75 -19.66 15.42
CA SER A 361 -17.62 -20.95 14.75
C SER A 361 -16.30 -21.07 13.98
N HIS A 362 -15.65 -22.24 14.10
CA HIS A 362 -14.54 -22.66 13.24
C HIS A 362 -15.01 -23.24 11.90
N LYS A 363 -16.32 -23.33 11.67
CA LYS A 363 -16.88 -23.76 10.38
C LYS A 363 -16.73 -22.63 9.36
N VAL A 364 -15.52 -22.49 8.80
CA VAL A 364 -15.15 -21.45 7.83
C VAL A 364 -14.44 -22.05 6.61
N GLY A 365 -14.51 -21.36 5.47
CA GLY A 365 -13.80 -21.71 4.24
C GLY A 365 -12.71 -20.69 3.93
N GLY A 366 -11.60 -21.11 3.32
CA GLY A 366 -10.37 -20.30 3.26
C GLY A 366 -9.84 -19.89 1.89
N ASN A 367 -10.49 -20.12 0.76
CA ASN A 367 -9.76 -20.11 -0.54
C ASN A 367 -9.32 -18.74 -1.10
N SER A 368 -9.30 -17.66 -0.30
CA SER A 368 -9.01 -16.31 -0.78
C SER A 368 -7.96 -15.55 0.04
N TYR A 369 -7.29 -14.64 -0.65
CA TYR A 369 -6.27 -13.73 -0.11
C TYR A 369 -6.59 -12.31 -0.63
N PRO A 370 -6.90 -11.33 0.24
CA PRO A 370 -7.08 -9.93 -0.17
C PRO A 370 -5.78 -9.29 -0.68
N THR A 371 -4.64 -9.66 -0.08
CA THR A 371 -3.30 -9.31 -0.54
C THR A 371 -2.36 -10.48 -0.25
N ILE A 372 -1.18 -10.50 -0.88
CA ILE A 372 -0.18 -11.54 -0.65
C ILE A 372 0.14 -11.64 0.85
N GLY A 373 0.15 -12.86 1.39
CA GLY A 373 0.45 -13.10 2.80
C GLY A 373 -0.76 -13.09 3.73
N ILE A 374 -1.82 -12.34 3.42
CA ILE A 374 -2.98 -12.22 4.30
C ILE A 374 -4.05 -13.24 3.93
N ARG A 375 -4.19 -14.28 4.74
CA ARG A 375 -5.25 -15.29 4.58
C ARG A 375 -6.62 -14.72 4.95
N SER A 376 -7.64 -14.95 4.12
CA SER A 376 -9.04 -14.59 4.45
C SER A 376 -9.93 -15.82 4.55
N TRP A 377 -10.79 -15.79 5.57
CA TRP A 377 -11.78 -16.81 5.91
C TRP A 377 -13.19 -16.30 5.62
N GLU A 378 -14.06 -17.17 5.14
CA GLU A 378 -15.48 -16.92 4.91
C GLU A 378 -16.31 -17.83 5.81
N CYS A 379 -17.19 -17.27 6.63
CA CYS A 379 -18.01 -18.06 7.56
C CYS A 379 -18.98 -19.01 6.83
N LYS A 380 -18.96 -20.30 7.21
CA LYS A 380 -19.85 -21.34 6.67
C LYS A 380 -20.87 -21.83 7.71
N ASN A 381 -20.98 -21.17 8.86
CA ASN A 381 -22.08 -21.37 9.79
C ASN A 381 -23.37 -20.79 9.19
N LEU A 382 -24.38 -21.63 8.98
CA LEU A 382 -25.65 -21.27 8.33
C LEU A 382 -26.53 -20.36 9.19
N ILE A 383 -26.36 -20.42 10.51
CA ILE A 383 -27.09 -19.60 11.48
C ILE A 383 -26.23 -18.46 12.03
N CYS A 384 -25.16 -18.07 11.33
CA CYS A 384 -24.39 -16.89 11.71
C CYS A 384 -25.26 -15.61 11.52
N PRO A 385 -25.34 -14.71 12.51
CA PRO A 385 -26.19 -13.52 12.42
C PRO A 385 -25.71 -12.55 11.34
N GLU A 386 -24.40 -12.58 11.05
CA GLU A 386 -23.74 -11.68 10.11
C GLU A 386 -23.73 -12.15 8.64
N ARG A 387 -24.42 -13.25 8.29
CA ARG A 387 -24.56 -13.63 6.88
C ARG A 387 -25.18 -12.49 6.07
N SER A 388 -24.71 -12.28 4.86
CA SER A 388 -25.27 -11.28 3.95
C SER A 388 -26.75 -11.54 3.67
N ALA A 389 -27.47 -10.54 3.16
CA ALA A 389 -28.85 -10.70 2.70
C ALA A 389 -29.06 -11.82 1.67
N TYR A 390 -27.99 -12.29 1.01
CA TYR A 390 -28.05 -13.38 0.04
C TYR A 390 -27.37 -14.66 0.55
N ASP A 391 -27.46 -14.89 1.85
CA ASP A 391 -26.96 -16.09 2.53
C ASP A 391 -25.48 -16.39 2.27
N ARG A 392 -24.64 -15.35 2.08
CA ARG A 392 -23.18 -15.51 1.97
C ARG A 392 -22.52 -15.20 3.31
N GLY A 393 -21.54 -16.00 3.70
CA GLY A 393 -20.76 -15.73 4.90
C GLY A 393 -19.95 -14.44 4.82
N ASN A 394 -19.84 -13.73 5.93
CA ASN A 394 -18.90 -12.62 6.04
C ASN A 394 -17.45 -13.11 5.92
N ARG A 395 -16.63 -12.29 5.23
CA ARG A 395 -15.21 -12.53 5.04
C ARG A 395 -14.39 -11.69 6.01
N TYR A 396 -13.38 -12.30 6.59
CA TYR A 396 -12.49 -11.66 7.54
C TYR A 396 -11.08 -12.23 7.41
N SER A 397 -10.11 -11.53 7.99
CA SER A 397 -8.72 -11.94 8.16
C SER A 397 -8.20 -11.43 9.50
N LEU A 398 -7.14 -12.05 10.03
CA LEU A 398 -6.52 -11.60 11.28
C LEU A 398 -6.11 -10.11 11.19
N ALA A 399 -5.49 -9.71 10.08
CA ALA A 399 -5.16 -8.31 9.81
C ALA A 399 -6.39 -7.38 9.84
N SER A 400 -7.53 -7.80 9.26
CA SER A 400 -8.76 -6.99 9.31
C SER A 400 -9.33 -6.87 10.72
N ILE A 401 -9.24 -7.94 11.52
CA ILE A 401 -9.69 -7.96 12.91
C ILE A 401 -8.84 -7.02 13.76
N MET A 402 -7.51 -7.06 13.61
CA MET A 402 -6.59 -6.15 14.30
C MET A 402 -6.87 -4.69 13.97
N LYS A 403 -7.16 -4.39 12.69
CA LYS A 403 -7.55 -3.06 12.26
C LYS A 403 -8.89 -2.62 12.86
N GLN A 404 -9.88 -3.51 12.94
CA GLN A 404 -11.15 -3.20 13.60
C GLN A 404 -10.97 -2.94 15.10
N GLU A 405 -10.11 -3.70 15.78
CA GLU A 405 -9.76 -3.42 17.18
C GLU A 405 -9.16 -2.02 17.35
N ALA A 406 -8.23 -1.64 16.47
CA ALA A 406 -7.63 -0.30 16.47
C ALA A 406 -8.69 0.80 16.35
N ILE A 407 -9.69 0.56 15.48
CA ILE A 407 -10.78 1.48 15.23
C ILE A 407 -11.60 1.67 16.52
N VAL A 408 -12.03 0.59 17.17
CA VAL A 408 -12.90 0.65 18.37
C VAL A 408 -12.20 1.06 19.67
N SER A 409 -10.88 0.94 19.78
CA SER A 409 -10.15 1.34 20.99
C SER A 409 -10.10 2.86 21.14
N ALA A 410 -10.55 3.36 22.28
CA ALA A 410 -10.47 4.79 22.61
C ALA A 410 -9.02 5.24 22.85
N GLU A 411 -8.18 4.34 23.38
CA GLU A 411 -6.76 4.54 23.68
C GLU A 411 -5.90 4.66 22.42
N ASP A 412 -6.41 4.18 21.29
CA ASP A 412 -5.71 4.16 20.00
C ASP A 412 -6.12 5.30 19.06
N GLN A 413 -6.91 6.27 19.53
CA GLN A 413 -7.31 7.41 18.69
C GLN A 413 -6.16 8.41 18.52
N ILE A 414 -5.83 8.75 17.27
CA ILE A 414 -4.71 9.61 16.91
C ILE A 414 -5.15 11.08 16.79
N PRO A 415 -4.54 12.00 17.56
CA PRO A 415 -4.87 13.42 17.52
C PRO A 415 -4.74 14.04 16.13
N ILE A 416 -5.61 15.00 15.80
CA ILE A 416 -5.60 15.70 14.51
C ILE A 416 -4.26 16.40 14.22
N GLN A 417 -3.59 16.90 15.26
CA GLN A 417 -2.31 17.60 15.15
C GLN A 417 -1.23 16.65 14.61
N VAL A 418 -1.14 15.43 15.16
CA VAL A 418 -0.22 14.39 14.70
C VAL A 418 -0.53 13.99 13.25
N ARG A 419 -1.81 13.77 12.94
CA ARG A 419 -2.21 13.42 11.55
C ARG A 419 -1.92 14.52 10.54
N ARG A 420 -2.01 15.78 10.93
CA ARG A 420 -1.63 16.92 10.08
C ARG A 420 -0.11 17.04 9.93
N ARG A 421 0.64 16.85 11.03
CA ARG A 421 2.12 16.89 11.03
C ARG A 421 2.73 15.86 10.09
N TRP A 422 2.15 14.67 10.04
CA TRP A 422 2.65 13.52 9.28
C TRP A 422 1.82 13.21 8.03
N ARG A 423 1.16 14.23 7.47
CA ARG A 423 0.31 14.06 6.28
C ARG A 423 1.13 13.77 5.02
N ASN A 424 2.34 14.31 4.93
CA ASN A 424 3.25 14.20 3.79
C ASN A 424 4.46 13.36 4.17
N ASP A 425 5.12 12.75 3.19
CA ASP A 425 6.34 11.94 3.36
C ASP A 425 7.65 12.72 3.15
N VAL A 426 7.58 14.05 2.99
CA VAL A 426 8.73 14.96 3.16
C VAL A 426 8.41 15.91 4.31
N LEU A 427 9.29 15.95 5.31
CA LEU A 427 9.11 16.76 6.50
C LEU A 427 10.38 17.57 6.80
N PHE A 428 10.15 18.74 7.40
CA PHE A 428 11.18 19.72 7.80
C PHE A 428 11.11 19.92 9.32
N GLY A 429 12.24 20.26 9.95
CA GLY A 429 12.34 20.54 11.39
C GLY A 429 11.77 19.42 12.29
N VAL A 430 12.03 18.15 11.96
CA VAL A 430 11.51 17.00 12.72
C VAL A 430 12.46 16.65 13.86
N ARG A 431 11.91 16.52 15.08
CA ARG A 431 12.66 16.03 16.25
C ARG A 431 12.53 14.53 16.42
N ASP A 432 13.52 13.91 17.05
CA ASP A 432 13.58 12.46 17.26
C ASP A 432 12.37 11.93 18.05
N GLU A 433 11.89 12.68 19.04
CA GLU A 433 10.72 12.29 19.84
C GLU A 433 9.42 12.30 19.01
N GLU A 434 9.33 13.18 18.00
CA GLU A 434 8.16 13.22 17.10
C GLU A 434 8.09 11.99 16.21
N ILE A 435 9.24 11.44 15.80
CA ILE A 435 9.31 10.20 15.00
C ILE A 435 8.80 9.03 15.84
N ILE A 436 9.29 8.89 17.07
CA ILE A 436 8.86 7.81 17.98
C ILE A 436 7.36 7.95 18.29
N ASP A 437 6.89 9.16 18.63
CA ASP A 437 5.46 9.42 18.87
C ASP A 437 4.61 9.01 17.66
N MET A 438 5.03 9.41 16.45
CA MET A 438 4.35 9.03 15.21
C MET A 438 4.31 7.52 15.02
N LEU A 439 5.46 6.85 15.11
CA LEU A 439 5.56 5.42 14.86
C LEU A 439 4.70 4.62 15.85
N VAL A 440 4.76 4.97 17.13
CA VAL A 440 3.95 4.32 18.18
C VAL A 440 2.47 4.55 17.92
N ARG A 441 2.03 5.78 17.64
CA ARG A 441 0.61 6.08 17.42
C ARG A 441 0.05 5.46 16.13
N GLN A 442 0.84 5.43 15.05
CA GLN A 442 0.32 5.02 13.74
C GLN A 442 0.50 3.52 13.47
N PHE A 443 1.46 2.86 14.13
CA PHE A 443 1.87 1.49 13.79
C PHE A 443 1.92 0.52 14.98
N SER A 444 1.32 0.88 16.13
CA SER A 444 1.09 -0.04 17.26
C SER A 444 -0.29 0.17 17.88
N LEU A 445 -0.79 -0.81 18.64
CA LEU A 445 -2.01 -0.77 19.43
C LEU A 445 -1.72 -0.61 20.92
N HIS A 446 -2.73 -0.21 21.68
CA HIS A 446 -2.65 -0.19 23.14
C HIS A 446 -2.30 -1.59 23.68
N LYS A 447 -1.44 -1.64 24.71
CA LYS A 447 -0.81 -2.84 25.31
C LYS A 447 0.22 -3.56 24.44
N ASP A 448 0.56 -3.02 23.28
CA ASP A 448 1.66 -3.57 22.50
C ASP A 448 3.02 -3.35 23.16
N ARG A 449 3.95 -4.25 22.82
CA ARG A 449 5.38 -4.02 23.07
C ARG A 449 6.05 -3.50 21.81
N VAL A 450 6.73 -2.37 21.96
CA VAL A 450 7.50 -1.69 20.93
C VAL A 450 8.98 -1.81 21.27
N LEU A 451 9.77 -2.16 20.27
CA LEU A 451 11.22 -2.27 20.38
C LEU A 451 11.87 -1.11 19.64
N VAL A 452 12.69 -0.34 20.35
CA VAL A 452 13.54 0.70 19.78
C VAL A 452 14.98 0.21 19.86
N ILE A 453 15.66 0.16 18.71
CA ILE A 453 17.05 -0.26 18.62
C ILE A 453 17.86 0.95 18.16
N GLY A 454 18.82 1.39 18.96
CA GLY A 454 19.64 2.58 18.68
C GLY A 454 20.99 2.51 19.37
N GLN A 455 21.69 3.63 19.51
CA GLN A 455 22.99 3.64 20.19
C GLN A 455 22.85 3.48 21.71
N ASP A 456 21.84 4.12 22.31
CA ASP A 456 21.67 4.15 23.76
C ASP A 456 20.84 2.96 24.29
N ASN A 457 21.30 2.39 25.40
CA ASN A 457 20.47 1.51 26.22
C ASN A 457 19.59 2.37 27.13
N GLY A 458 18.32 2.52 26.77
CA GLY A 458 17.31 3.14 27.62
C GLY A 458 16.68 2.14 28.61
N GLU A 459 16.15 2.64 29.71
CA GLU A 459 15.27 1.83 30.57
C GLU A 459 13.96 1.53 29.84
N THR A 460 13.34 0.39 30.16
CA THR A 460 12.00 0.08 29.65
C THR A 460 10.99 1.09 30.20
N THR A 461 10.25 1.75 29.32
CA THR A 461 9.25 2.76 29.68
C THR A 461 7.84 2.36 29.23
N SER A 462 6.84 3.13 29.66
CA SER A 462 5.50 3.04 29.11
C SER A 462 5.11 4.36 28.43
N TYR A 463 4.55 4.26 27.22
CA TYR A 463 4.08 5.40 26.45
C TYR A 463 2.71 5.09 25.84
N LEU A 464 1.68 5.88 26.17
CA LEU A 464 0.30 5.68 25.71
C LEU A 464 -0.22 4.25 25.94
N GLY A 465 0.22 3.64 27.05
CA GLY A 465 -0.09 2.25 27.41
C GLY A 465 0.58 1.17 26.56
N ARG A 466 1.55 1.51 25.71
CA ARG A 466 2.52 0.55 25.14
C ARG A 466 3.71 0.39 26.07
N LYS A 467 4.37 -0.77 26.01
CA LYS A 467 5.66 -1.02 26.66
C LYS A 467 6.78 -0.74 25.65
N ILE A 468 7.61 0.27 25.91
CA ILE A 468 8.74 0.62 25.04
C ILE A 468 9.99 -0.01 25.62
N VAL A 469 10.67 -0.84 24.83
CA VAL A 469 11.92 -1.51 25.20
C VAL A 469 13.03 -0.99 24.31
N TYR A 470 14.17 -0.68 24.90
CA TYR A 470 15.35 -0.20 24.18
C TYR A 470 16.42 -1.30 24.14
N GLU A 471 17.04 -1.47 22.99
CA GLU A 471 18.19 -2.36 22.79
C GLU A 471 19.30 -1.61 22.05
N SER A 472 20.56 -1.83 22.44
CA SER A 472 21.68 -1.27 21.69
C SER A 472 21.90 -2.00 20.37
N PHE A 473 22.11 -1.23 19.31
CA PHE A 473 22.50 -1.71 17.99
C PHE A 473 23.81 -2.52 18.03
N GLY A 474 24.72 -2.22 18.97
CA GLY A 474 25.98 -2.94 19.14
C GLY A 474 25.84 -4.40 19.56
N LEU A 475 24.64 -4.86 19.94
CA LEU A 475 24.35 -6.26 20.25
C LEU A 475 24.06 -7.11 18.99
N LEU A 476 23.87 -6.48 17.82
CA LEU A 476 23.64 -7.19 16.56
C LEU A 476 24.92 -7.90 16.11
N LYS A 477 24.81 -9.21 15.94
CA LYS A 477 25.92 -10.04 15.42
C LYS A 477 25.77 -10.17 13.91
N SER A 478 26.63 -9.48 13.16
CA SER A 478 26.62 -9.53 11.70
C SER A 478 26.82 -10.96 11.18
N ASP A 479 25.98 -11.38 10.23
CA ASP A 479 26.18 -12.56 9.41
C ASP A 479 27.04 -12.18 8.20
N ALA A 480 28.35 -12.38 8.33
CA ALA A 480 29.32 -12.00 7.32
C ALA A 480 29.01 -12.63 5.95
N GLY A 481 29.01 -11.80 4.90
CA GLY A 481 28.76 -12.19 3.51
C GLY A 481 27.28 -12.38 3.15
N ILE A 482 26.33 -12.07 4.04
CA ILE A 482 24.89 -12.20 3.78
C ILE A 482 24.46 -11.40 2.54
N ARG A 483 25.03 -10.21 2.32
CA ARG A 483 24.77 -9.39 1.14
C ARG A 483 25.17 -10.10 -0.14
N ASN A 484 26.39 -10.64 -0.20
CA ASN A 484 26.89 -11.29 -1.42
C ASN A 484 26.06 -12.55 -1.73
N ARG A 485 25.82 -13.39 -0.73
CA ARG A 485 24.95 -14.58 -0.91
C ARG A 485 23.57 -14.22 -1.44
N PHE A 486 22.99 -13.11 -0.98
CA PHE A 486 21.69 -12.63 -1.44
C PHE A 486 21.73 -12.09 -2.88
N PHE A 487 22.68 -11.20 -3.20
CA PHE A 487 22.76 -10.61 -4.54
C PHE A 487 23.25 -11.58 -5.62
N ASP A 488 23.87 -12.71 -5.22
CA ASP A 488 24.24 -13.83 -6.11
C ASP A 488 23.12 -14.87 -6.29
N SER A 489 21.95 -14.65 -5.67
CA SER A 489 20.86 -15.63 -5.68
C SER A 489 20.16 -15.75 -7.04
N ALA A 490 19.27 -16.74 -7.16
CA ALA A 490 18.48 -16.98 -8.37
C ALA A 490 17.61 -15.78 -8.77
N PHE A 491 17.20 -14.93 -7.80
CA PHE A 491 16.35 -13.77 -8.04
C PHE A 491 16.96 -12.79 -9.06
N PHE A 492 18.24 -12.44 -8.89
CA PHE A 492 18.93 -11.47 -9.75
C PHE A 492 19.27 -12.04 -11.12
N LYS A 493 19.36 -13.37 -11.24
CA LYS A 493 19.58 -14.09 -12.51
C LYS A 493 18.35 -14.07 -13.44
N ARG A 494 17.22 -13.50 -12.99
CA ARG A 494 15.99 -13.35 -13.79
C ARG A 494 15.95 -12.08 -14.62
N PHE A 495 16.75 -11.05 -14.29
CA PHE A 495 16.66 -9.74 -14.95
C PHE A 495 17.98 -8.97 -15.09
N ALA A 496 18.94 -9.17 -14.18
CA ALA A 496 20.18 -8.40 -14.18
C ALA A 496 21.21 -9.02 -15.15
N LEU A 497 20.85 -9.07 -16.44
CA LEU A 497 21.51 -9.84 -17.50
C LEU A 497 21.86 -8.93 -18.68
N GLU A 498 22.97 -9.20 -19.34
CA GLU A 498 23.37 -8.47 -20.53
C GLU A 498 22.65 -9.00 -21.78
N ARG A 499 22.17 -8.10 -22.63
CA ARG A 499 21.54 -8.46 -23.90
C ARG A 499 22.62 -8.95 -24.89
N SER A 500 22.50 -10.21 -25.35
CA SER A 500 23.48 -10.86 -26.23
C SER A 500 23.56 -10.24 -27.64
N GLN A 501 22.44 -9.79 -28.21
CA GLN A 501 22.36 -9.11 -29.51
C GLN A 501 21.38 -7.93 -29.42
N CYS A 502 21.78 -6.78 -29.98
CA CYS A 502 20.89 -5.64 -30.18
C CYS A 502 20.18 -5.83 -31.52
N ALA A 503 18.88 -5.51 -31.60
CA ALA A 503 18.19 -5.47 -32.89
C ALA A 503 18.88 -4.45 -33.81
N ILE A 504 19.01 -4.80 -35.09
CA ILE A 504 19.58 -3.91 -36.11
C ILE A 504 18.57 -2.81 -36.39
N ILE A 505 19.00 -1.55 -36.32
CA ILE A 505 18.18 -0.37 -36.61
C ILE A 505 17.70 -0.46 -38.06
N SER A 506 16.39 -0.65 -38.30
CA SER A 506 15.84 -0.69 -39.65
C SER A 506 15.42 0.69 -40.17
N GLU A 507 14.95 1.58 -39.29
CA GLU A 507 14.54 2.95 -39.62
C GLU A 507 14.87 3.89 -38.45
N SER A 508 15.51 5.02 -38.74
CA SER A 508 15.71 6.11 -37.78
C SER A 508 15.51 7.44 -38.48
N SER A 509 14.89 8.41 -37.81
CA SER A 509 14.87 9.80 -38.27
C SER A 509 15.65 10.68 -37.30
N GLU A 510 16.53 11.53 -37.84
CA GLU A 510 17.35 12.46 -37.06
C GLU A 510 17.05 13.89 -37.51
N GLN A 511 16.90 14.78 -36.53
CA GLN A 511 16.81 16.23 -36.74
C GLN A 511 18.00 16.89 -36.06
N ARG A 512 18.72 17.74 -36.79
CA ARG A 512 19.86 18.51 -36.27
C ARG A 512 19.50 19.99 -36.27
N LEU A 513 19.65 20.63 -35.12
CA LEU A 513 19.33 22.03 -34.89
C LEU A 513 20.53 22.72 -34.23
N GLU A 514 20.81 23.98 -34.60
CA GLU A 514 21.87 24.77 -33.98
C GLU A 514 21.48 25.19 -32.54
N PRO A 515 22.42 25.33 -31.58
CA PRO A 515 23.88 25.22 -31.72
C PRO A 515 24.43 23.81 -31.39
N GLY A 516 23.70 22.73 -31.70
CA GLY A 516 24.18 21.35 -31.46
C GLY A 516 23.15 20.40 -30.85
N ILE A 517 21.86 20.62 -31.12
CA ILE A 517 20.78 19.75 -30.68
C ILE A 517 20.54 18.65 -31.72
N ARG A 518 20.57 17.40 -31.29
CA ARG A 518 20.27 16.22 -32.10
C ARG A 518 19.08 15.48 -31.51
N LEU A 519 17.98 15.41 -32.26
CA LEU A 519 16.79 14.65 -31.87
C LEU A 519 16.70 13.41 -32.75
N ILE A 520 16.63 12.22 -32.16
CA ILE A 520 16.67 10.95 -32.88
C ILE A 520 15.45 10.09 -32.49
N ASN A 521 14.62 9.74 -33.48
CA ASN A 521 13.48 8.84 -33.27
C ASN A 521 13.91 7.39 -33.46
N VAL A 522 14.28 6.72 -32.35
CA VAL A 522 14.77 5.33 -32.31
C VAL A 522 14.72 4.81 -30.88
N ASP A 523 14.79 3.49 -30.71
CA ASP A 523 15.11 2.86 -29.42
C ASP A 523 16.44 3.41 -28.85
N CYS A 524 16.42 3.80 -27.58
CA CYS A 524 17.55 4.45 -26.93
C CYS A 524 18.78 3.54 -26.82
N GLU A 525 18.61 2.24 -26.52
CA GLU A 525 19.73 1.31 -26.36
C GLU A 525 20.51 1.21 -27.69
N SER A 526 19.78 1.09 -28.78
CA SER A 526 20.29 0.99 -30.14
C SER A 526 20.95 2.30 -30.60
N GLY A 527 20.29 3.44 -30.35
CA GLY A 527 20.81 4.76 -30.67
C GLY A 527 22.08 5.13 -29.90
N LEU A 528 22.12 4.85 -28.60
CA LEU A 528 23.30 5.08 -27.75
C LEU A 528 24.49 4.21 -28.19
N LYS A 529 24.27 2.95 -28.57
CA LYS A 529 25.34 2.07 -29.06
C LYS A 529 26.01 2.55 -30.35
N ALA A 530 25.32 3.38 -31.13
CA ALA A 530 25.84 3.99 -32.36
C ALA A 530 26.69 5.25 -32.09
N LEU A 531 26.66 5.81 -30.87
CA LEU A 531 27.51 6.93 -30.49
C LEU A 531 28.94 6.46 -30.15
N PRO A 532 29.96 7.29 -30.38
CA PRO A 532 31.31 6.99 -29.90
C PRO A 532 31.34 6.82 -28.37
N PRO A 533 32.15 5.90 -27.83
CA PRO A 533 32.35 5.81 -26.40
C PRO A 533 32.95 7.11 -25.87
N GLU A 534 32.68 7.43 -24.60
CA GLU A 534 33.25 8.60 -23.90
C GLU A 534 33.09 9.94 -24.66
N SER A 535 31.95 10.13 -25.32
CA SER A 535 31.64 11.31 -26.12
C SER A 535 30.66 12.28 -25.45
N ILE A 536 30.04 11.88 -24.34
CA ILE A 536 28.96 12.63 -23.66
C ILE A 536 29.42 13.08 -22.27
N ASP A 537 29.12 14.32 -21.91
CA ASP A 537 29.58 14.96 -20.67
C ASP A 537 28.62 14.74 -19.48
N GLY A 538 27.35 14.48 -19.74
CA GLY A 538 26.36 14.16 -18.71
C GLY A 538 25.06 13.59 -19.27
N ALA A 539 24.27 12.97 -18.41
CA ALA A 539 22.96 12.43 -18.77
C ALA A 539 21.88 12.87 -17.77
N VAL A 540 20.67 13.14 -18.26
CA VAL A 540 19.50 13.41 -17.40
C VAL A 540 18.27 12.84 -18.06
N THR A 541 17.42 12.16 -17.28
CA THR A 541 16.21 11.54 -17.82
C THR A 541 15.14 11.24 -16.77
N SER A 542 13.95 10.93 -17.25
CA SER A 542 12.93 10.17 -16.53
C SER A 542 12.47 9.04 -17.45
N PRO A 543 12.84 7.78 -17.19
CA PRO A 543 12.40 6.65 -17.99
C PRO A 543 10.87 6.48 -17.97
N PRO A 544 10.31 5.67 -18.88
CA PRO A 544 9.00 5.07 -18.65
C PRO A 544 9.04 4.19 -17.38
N TYR A 545 8.18 4.47 -16.39
CA TYR A 545 8.11 3.66 -15.16
C TYR A 545 7.29 2.39 -15.42
N PHE A 546 7.74 1.25 -14.90
CA PHE A 546 7.16 -0.08 -15.12
C PHE A 546 5.62 -0.08 -15.06
N ASN A 547 4.89 -0.09 -16.18
CA ASN A 547 3.40 -0.17 -16.20
C ASN A 547 2.63 1.06 -15.67
N ALA A 548 3.31 2.18 -15.40
CA ALA A 548 2.68 3.36 -14.81
C ALA A 548 1.77 4.14 -15.78
N ARG A 549 1.96 3.94 -17.09
CA ARG A 549 1.30 4.67 -18.18
C ARG A 549 1.01 3.73 -19.34
N GLU A 550 0.05 4.10 -20.19
CA GLU A 550 -0.38 3.28 -21.34
C GLU A 550 0.75 3.01 -22.34
N TYR A 551 1.70 3.94 -22.50
CA TYR A 551 2.87 3.80 -23.38
C TYR A 551 4.01 2.95 -22.77
N SER A 552 3.83 2.47 -21.53
CA SER A 552 4.87 1.86 -20.72
C SER A 552 4.37 0.50 -20.26
N GLN A 553 4.58 -0.57 -21.02
CA GLN A 553 3.96 -1.88 -20.76
C GLN A 553 4.96 -3.03 -20.88
N TRP A 554 5.21 -3.72 -19.78
CA TRP A 554 5.97 -4.97 -19.70
C TRP A 554 5.13 -6.07 -19.05
N PRO A 555 5.36 -7.33 -19.43
CA PRO A 555 4.55 -8.42 -18.92
C PRO A 555 4.81 -8.70 -17.42
N ASN A 556 6.02 -8.46 -16.93
CA ASN A 556 6.38 -8.53 -15.51
C ASN A 556 7.60 -7.65 -15.20
N ILE A 557 7.88 -7.47 -13.91
CA ILE A 557 8.97 -6.59 -13.45
C ILE A 557 10.35 -7.03 -13.95
N TYR A 558 10.59 -8.33 -14.17
CA TYR A 558 11.89 -8.82 -14.63
C TYR A 558 12.24 -8.31 -16.03
N CYS A 559 11.26 -8.28 -16.95
CA CYS A 559 11.45 -7.75 -18.29
C CYS A 559 11.79 -6.26 -18.29
N TYR A 560 11.11 -5.47 -17.44
CA TYR A 560 11.40 -4.05 -17.28
C TYR A 560 12.82 -3.81 -16.75
N LEU A 561 13.19 -4.51 -15.68
CA LEU A 561 14.51 -4.37 -15.06
C LEU A 561 15.63 -4.79 -16.03
N PHE A 562 15.39 -5.78 -16.88
CA PHE A 562 16.31 -6.16 -17.95
C PHE A 562 16.54 -5.03 -18.97
N ASP A 563 15.49 -4.36 -19.42
CA ASP A 563 15.63 -3.23 -20.35
C ASP A 563 16.32 -2.03 -19.69
N MET A 564 15.94 -1.68 -18.46
CA MET A 564 16.56 -0.56 -17.73
C MET A 564 18.05 -0.81 -17.48
N PHE A 565 18.43 -2.05 -17.16
CA PHE A 565 19.83 -2.43 -17.01
C PHE A 565 20.62 -2.23 -18.32
N ASN A 566 20.12 -2.73 -19.45
CA ASN A 566 20.84 -2.63 -20.72
C ASN A 566 20.89 -1.20 -21.27
N ALA A 567 19.83 -0.41 -21.09
CA ALA A 567 19.83 1.01 -21.42
C ALA A 567 20.86 1.78 -20.57
N SER A 568 20.93 1.51 -19.25
CA SER A 568 21.92 2.16 -18.37
C SER A 568 23.36 1.83 -18.79
N ARG A 569 23.64 0.60 -19.23
CA ARG A 569 24.96 0.21 -19.77
C ARG A 569 25.31 0.92 -21.06
N ALA A 570 24.33 1.13 -21.95
CA ALA A 570 24.54 1.90 -23.17
C ALA A 570 24.90 3.36 -22.85
N VAL A 571 24.23 3.97 -21.87
CA VAL A 571 24.59 5.30 -21.36
C VAL A 571 25.99 5.30 -20.73
N PHE A 572 26.31 4.32 -19.88
CA PHE A 572 27.63 4.18 -19.25
C PHE A 572 28.77 4.18 -20.26
N LYS A 573 28.61 3.50 -21.40
CA LYS A 573 29.61 3.43 -22.46
C LYS A 573 29.90 4.80 -23.09
N VAL A 574 28.87 5.60 -23.34
CA VAL A 574 29.02 6.88 -24.06
C VAL A 574 29.42 8.04 -23.15
N LEU A 575 29.17 7.95 -21.84
CA LEU A 575 29.59 8.98 -20.89
C LEU A 575 31.12 9.03 -20.73
N LYS A 576 31.67 10.23 -20.56
CA LYS A 576 33.07 10.43 -20.20
C LYS A 576 33.34 10.00 -18.75
N PRO A 577 34.58 9.63 -18.39
CA PRO A 577 34.95 9.39 -17.00
C PRO A 577 34.64 10.60 -16.12
N GLY A 578 33.98 10.38 -14.98
CA GLY A 578 33.55 11.44 -14.06
C GLY A 578 32.16 12.01 -14.33
N SER A 579 31.56 11.79 -15.50
CA SER A 579 30.25 12.33 -15.86
C SER A 579 29.12 11.89 -14.91
N LEU A 580 28.17 12.79 -14.70
CA LEU A 580 26.95 12.55 -13.92
C LEU A 580 25.80 12.04 -14.78
N PHE A 581 24.95 11.21 -14.19
CA PHE A 581 23.66 10.79 -14.73
C PHE A 581 22.56 10.98 -13.69
N ILE A 582 21.69 11.97 -13.90
CA ILE A 582 20.49 12.20 -13.07
C ILE A 582 19.32 11.37 -13.62
N TYR A 583 18.77 10.48 -12.81
CA TYR A 583 17.71 9.54 -13.19
C TYR A 583 16.49 9.70 -12.28
N ASN A 584 15.41 10.28 -12.83
CA ASN A 584 14.19 10.52 -12.07
C ASN A 584 13.26 9.30 -12.06
N ILE A 585 12.91 8.78 -10.88
CA ILE A 585 12.08 7.57 -10.73
C ILE A 585 11.20 7.67 -9.47
N PHE A 586 10.04 6.99 -9.48
CA PHE A 586 9.11 7.01 -8.36
C PHE A 586 8.54 5.64 -7.99
N ASP A 587 8.45 5.39 -6.69
CA ASP A 587 7.90 4.18 -6.08
C ASP A 587 6.38 4.29 -5.87
N TYR A 588 5.62 3.90 -6.89
CA TYR A 588 4.14 3.95 -6.90
C TYR A 588 3.50 2.56 -6.68
N PHE A 589 2.15 2.48 -6.72
CA PHE A 589 1.43 1.20 -6.53
C PHE A 589 1.17 0.45 -7.84
N ASP A 590 1.75 -0.74 -7.96
CA ASP A 590 1.48 -1.68 -9.05
C ASP A 590 1.65 -3.14 -8.62
N ASN A 591 1.53 -4.07 -9.56
CA ASN A 591 1.80 -5.49 -9.39
C ASN A 591 3.02 -5.90 -10.20
N GLU A 592 4.03 -6.48 -9.54
CA GLU A 592 5.23 -7.02 -10.20
C GLU A 592 4.93 -8.16 -11.19
N ASN A 593 3.78 -8.82 -11.06
CA ASN A 593 3.34 -9.97 -11.86
C ASN A 593 4.31 -11.18 -11.80
N ILE A 594 4.96 -11.37 -10.63
CA ILE A 594 5.91 -12.47 -10.37
C ILE A 594 5.45 -13.43 -9.26
N VAL A 595 4.34 -13.13 -8.59
CA VAL A 595 3.73 -14.02 -7.58
C VAL A 595 2.26 -14.27 -7.88
N ALA A 596 1.52 -13.21 -8.21
CA ALA A 596 0.13 -13.27 -8.62
C ALA A 596 -0.14 -12.25 -9.72
N PHE A 597 -1.05 -12.58 -10.64
CA PHE A 597 -1.44 -11.70 -11.76
C PHE A 597 -2.70 -10.88 -11.47
N SER A 598 -3.38 -11.14 -10.34
CA SER A 598 -4.60 -10.43 -9.95
C SER A 598 -4.30 -9.19 -9.11
N THR A 599 -5.32 -8.41 -8.77
CA THR A 599 -5.21 -7.23 -7.90
C THR A 599 -4.61 -7.53 -6.52
N MET A 600 -4.64 -8.79 -6.08
CA MET A 600 -4.01 -9.26 -4.84
C MET A 600 -2.49 -9.04 -4.83
N GLY A 601 -1.82 -9.04 -5.99
CA GLY A 601 -0.39 -8.80 -6.09
C GLY A 601 0.02 -7.32 -6.02
N ARG A 602 -0.94 -6.40 -5.95
CA ARG A 602 -0.64 -4.97 -5.89
C ARG A 602 0.03 -4.59 -4.58
N LYS A 603 1.15 -3.89 -4.68
CA LYS A 603 1.91 -3.33 -3.56
C LYS A 603 2.60 -2.04 -3.99
N ARG A 604 3.32 -1.39 -3.08
CA ARG A 604 4.23 -0.32 -3.48
C ARG A 604 5.45 -0.93 -4.15
N MET A 605 5.81 -0.43 -5.31
CA MET A 605 6.99 -0.86 -6.05
C MET A 605 8.25 -0.29 -5.37
N ILE A 606 9.38 -0.95 -5.56
CA ILE A 606 10.70 -0.55 -5.03
C ILE A 606 11.66 -0.21 -6.19
N LEU A 607 11.15 0.54 -7.17
CA LEU A 607 11.87 0.87 -8.41
C LEU A 607 13.15 1.63 -8.11
N GLY A 608 13.13 2.60 -7.18
CA GLY A 608 14.33 3.35 -6.79
C GLY A 608 15.46 2.42 -6.34
N ALA A 609 15.15 1.45 -5.48
CA ALA A 609 16.12 0.48 -5.00
C ALA A 609 16.65 -0.43 -6.12
N TYR A 610 15.76 -0.97 -6.98
CA TYR A 610 16.20 -1.78 -8.13
C TYR A 610 17.11 -1.01 -9.08
N ILE A 611 16.79 0.26 -9.39
CA ILE A 611 17.58 1.09 -10.29
C ILE A 611 18.97 1.35 -9.71
N ILE A 612 19.09 1.66 -8.42
CA ILE A 612 20.41 1.82 -7.76
C ILE A 612 21.24 0.55 -7.93
N HIS A 613 20.68 -0.63 -7.62
CA HIS A 613 21.37 -1.91 -7.78
C HIS A 613 21.82 -2.16 -9.22
N LEU A 614 20.95 -1.93 -10.21
CA LEU A 614 21.25 -2.16 -11.62
C LEU A 614 22.32 -1.20 -12.15
N PHE A 615 22.31 0.06 -11.73
CA PHE A 615 23.30 1.04 -12.13
C PHE A 615 24.68 0.73 -11.55
N GLU A 616 24.76 0.31 -10.28
CA GLU A 616 26.01 -0.19 -9.72
C GLU A 616 26.54 -1.40 -10.50
N LYS A 617 25.66 -2.33 -10.87
CA LYS A 617 26.03 -3.48 -11.72
C LYS A 617 26.48 -3.06 -13.12
N ALA A 618 25.94 -1.98 -13.66
CA ALA A 618 26.36 -1.41 -14.94
C ALA A 618 27.72 -0.68 -14.87
N GLY A 619 28.25 -0.46 -13.67
CA GLY A 619 29.55 0.17 -13.42
C GLY A 619 29.47 1.60 -12.87
N PHE A 620 28.28 2.17 -12.71
CA PHE A 620 28.12 3.47 -12.06
C PHE A 620 28.39 3.38 -10.56
N LYS A 621 28.63 4.53 -9.94
CA LYS A 621 28.53 4.70 -8.49
C LYS A 621 27.38 5.64 -8.20
N ILE A 622 26.52 5.31 -7.24
CA ILE A 622 25.60 6.30 -6.69
C ILE A 622 26.42 7.40 -6.03
N ALA A 623 26.11 8.66 -6.33
CA ALA A 623 26.76 9.83 -5.76
C ALA A 623 25.82 10.54 -4.79
N ASP A 624 24.54 10.66 -5.15
CA ASP A 624 23.53 11.36 -4.36
C ASP A 624 22.11 10.98 -4.81
N ASN A 625 21.09 11.52 -4.16
CA ASN A 625 19.72 11.54 -4.66
C ASN A 625 19.08 12.88 -4.33
N VAL A 626 18.75 13.68 -5.33
CA VAL A 626 18.00 14.92 -5.07
C VAL A 626 16.53 14.57 -4.88
N ILE A 627 15.96 15.00 -3.76
CA ILE A 627 14.54 14.77 -3.47
C ILE A 627 13.72 15.81 -4.22
N TRP A 628 13.05 15.40 -5.29
CA TRP A 628 12.09 16.27 -5.96
C TRP A 628 10.80 16.34 -5.14
N PHE A 629 10.70 17.33 -4.27
CA PHE A 629 9.56 17.57 -3.41
C PHE A 629 8.51 18.43 -4.14
N LYS A 630 7.30 17.88 -4.28
CA LYS A 630 6.19 18.46 -5.04
C LYS A 630 5.29 19.38 -4.21
N GLY A 631 5.53 19.47 -2.90
CA GLY A 631 4.66 20.17 -1.96
C GLY A 631 3.38 19.39 -1.69
N ASP A 632 2.34 20.11 -1.29
CA ASP A 632 1.03 19.52 -1.07
C ASP A 632 0.42 18.98 -2.36
N ILE A 633 0.13 17.67 -2.35
CA ILE A 633 -0.54 16.99 -3.46
C ILE A 633 -1.96 16.58 -3.09
N GLU A 634 -2.87 16.62 -4.07
CA GLU A 634 -4.21 16.07 -3.92
C GLU A 634 -4.18 14.57 -4.25
N GLY A 635 -4.64 13.73 -3.31
CA GLY A 635 -4.66 12.28 -3.49
C GLY A 635 -5.68 11.58 -2.62
N LYS A 636 -5.94 10.30 -2.93
CA LYS A 636 -6.81 9.42 -2.12
C LYS A 636 -6.04 8.55 -1.12
N ARG A 637 -4.69 8.60 -1.09
CA ARG A 637 -3.86 7.73 -0.24
C ARG A 637 -4.14 7.93 1.25
N ASN A 638 -4.35 9.18 1.69
CA ASN A 638 -4.72 9.48 3.08
C ASN A 638 -6.24 9.47 3.30
N PHE A 639 -7.03 9.05 2.30
CA PHE A 639 -8.48 8.95 2.47
C PHE A 639 -8.79 7.71 3.30
N ASN A 640 -8.95 7.91 4.60
CA ASN A 640 -9.24 6.88 5.58
C ASN A 640 -10.71 6.84 6.01
N GLY A 641 -11.61 7.50 5.26
CA GLY A 641 -13.05 7.54 5.58
C GLY A 641 -13.37 8.22 6.91
N GLY A 642 -12.46 9.03 7.45
CA GLY A 642 -12.58 9.66 8.77
C GLY A 642 -12.04 8.80 9.91
N ASN A 643 -11.35 7.69 9.62
CA ASN A 643 -10.73 6.84 10.62
C ASN A 643 -9.48 7.50 11.24
N THR A 644 -9.41 7.52 12.55
CA THR A 644 -8.33 8.13 13.32
C THR A 644 -7.44 7.13 14.06
N SER A 645 -7.56 5.83 13.80
CA SER A 645 -6.80 4.77 14.45
C SER A 645 -5.47 4.43 13.74
N PRO A 646 -4.57 3.65 14.40
CA PRO A 646 -3.42 3.01 13.81
C PRO A 646 -3.74 2.24 12.53
N TYR A 647 -2.73 2.07 11.67
CA TYR A 647 -2.76 1.31 10.40
C TYR A 647 -3.60 1.92 9.27
N TYR A 648 -4.23 3.08 9.52
CA TYR A 648 -4.98 3.86 8.52
C TYR A 648 -4.38 5.24 8.24
N GLN A 649 -3.26 5.55 8.89
CA GLN A 649 -2.52 6.79 8.67
C GLN A 649 -1.26 6.43 7.87
N LEU A 650 -1.32 6.62 6.55
CA LEU A 650 -0.15 6.63 5.68
C LEU A 650 -0.07 8.04 5.07
N PRO A 651 1.14 8.54 4.76
CA PRO A 651 1.31 9.87 4.18
C PRO A 651 0.95 9.90 2.69
N PHE A 652 0.75 11.12 2.18
CA PHE A 652 0.72 11.40 0.76
C PHE A 652 2.13 11.34 0.21
N ASN A 653 2.29 10.75 -0.97
CA ASN A 653 3.59 10.70 -1.63
C ASN A 653 3.87 11.95 -2.41
N CYS A 654 4.57 12.86 -1.76
CA CYS A 654 4.82 14.19 -2.27
C CYS A 654 6.22 14.36 -2.86
N TRP A 655 6.97 13.28 -3.09
CA TRP A 655 8.29 13.37 -3.71
C TRP A 655 8.62 12.26 -4.69
N GLU A 656 9.64 12.49 -5.52
CA GLU A 656 10.26 11.49 -6.39
C GLU A 656 11.78 11.53 -6.28
N HIS A 657 12.42 10.41 -6.60
CA HIS A 657 13.88 10.37 -6.65
C HIS A 657 14.37 11.13 -7.88
N CYS A 658 15.47 11.85 -7.73
CA CYS A 658 16.38 12.22 -8.80
C CYS A 658 17.73 11.60 -8.45
N LEU A 659 17.87 10.29 -8.72
CA LEU A 659 19.06 9.53 -8.39
C LEU A 659 20.24 10.06 -9.20
N VAL A 660 21.35 10.36 -8.53
CA VAL A 660 22.54 10.96 -9.13
C VAL A 660 23.61 9.90 -9.18
N PHE A 661 23.85 9.35 -10.36
CA PHE A 661 24.90 8.38 -10.61
C PHE A 661 26.13 9.07 -11.20
N ARG A 662 27.31 8.48 -10.97
CA ARG A 662 28.57 8.94 -11.53
C ARG A 662 29.28 7.78 -12.22
N LYS A 663 29.79 8.02 -13.43
CA LYS A 663 30.75 7.12 -14.05
C LYS A 663 32.11 7.27 -13.36
N PRO A 664 32.73 6.20 -12.84
CA PRO A 664 34.05 6.29 -12.20
C PRO A 664 35.08 6.99 -13.12
N GLY A 665 35.95 7.81 -12.54
CA GLY A 665 36.87 8.66 -13.28
C GLY A 665 37.20 9.95 -12.54
N ALA A 666 37.37 11.04 -13.28
CA ALA A 666 37.60 12.37 -12.74
C ALA A 666 36.51 12.80 -11.73
N GLU A 667 36.84 13.73 -10.83
CA GLU A 667 35.84 14.31 -9.94
C GLU A 667 34.86 15.17 -10.73
N ALA A 668 33.56 14.88 -10.56
CA ALA A 668 32.49 15.76 -11.01
C ALA A 668 32.27 16.86 -9.97
N VAL A 669 31.77 18.00 -10.44
CA VAL A 669 31.22 19.04 -9.56
C VAL A 669 29.99 18.44 -8.86
N PRO A 670 29.98 18.36 -7.51
CA PRO A 670 28.84 17.83 -6.79
C PRO A 670 27.63 18.76 -6.92
N LEU A 671 26.43 18.16 -6.89
CA LEU A 671 25.20 18.93 -6.81
C LEU A 671 25.10 19.58 -5.42
N SER A 672 24.70 20.85 -5.41
CA SER A 672 24.52 21.61 -4.17
C SER A 672 23.15 21.39 -3.53
N ILE A 673 22.12 21.03 -4.31
CA ILE A 673 20.74 20.91 -3.83
C ILE A 673 20.46 19.46 -3.38
N LYS A 674 19.86 19.31 -2.18
CA LYS A 674 19.45 18.02 -1.61
C LYS A 674 17.96 17.79 -1.72
N VAL A 675 17.17 18.84 -1.49
CA VAL A 675 15.72 18.84 -1.70
C VAL A 675 15.38 19.94 -2.68
N LEU A 676 14.76 19.58 -3.80
CA LEU A 676 14.26 20.51 -4.82
C LEU A 676 12.74 20.62 -4.68
N LYS A 677 12.25 21.76 -4.16
CA LYS A 677 10.82 22.04 -4.09
C LYS A 677 10.35 22.59 -5.42
N GLN A 678 9.64 21.77 -6.20
CA GLN A 678 9.11 22.17 -7.50
C GLN A 678 7.79 21.49 -7.81
N ARG A 679 6.80 22.26 -8.28
CA ARG A 679 5.50 21.70 -8.66
C ARG A 679 5.60 20.90 -9.95
N PRO A 680 4.83 19.79 -10.09
CA PRO A 680 4.73 19.08 -11.36
C PRO A 680 4.26 19.97 -12.51
N VAL A 681 4.78 19.69 -13.72
CA VAL A 681 4.41 20.43 -14.93
C VAL A 681 3.11 19.86 -15.50
N PHE A 682 1.97 20.47 -15.13
CA PHE A 682 0.67 20.17 -15.72
C PHE A 682 0.00 21.45 -16.22
N LYS A 683 -0.36 21.51 -17.52
CA LYS A 683 -1.24 22.57 -18.05
C LYS A 683 -2.56 21.97 -18.52
N MET A 684 -3.52 21.94 -17.61
CA MET A 684 -4.90 21.55 -17.89
C MET A 684 -5.72 22.76 -18.35
N VAL A 685 -6.28 22.71 -19.56
CA VAL A 685 -7.26 23.70 -20.03
C VAL A 685 -8.53 22.96 -20.44
N ARG A 686 -9.66 23.28 -19.79
CA ARG A 686 -10.97 22.62 -20.01
C ARG A 686 -10.91 21.08 -19.95
N GLY A 687 -10.14 20.53 -19.00
CA GLY A 687 -10.02 19.08 -18.78
C GLY A 687 -9.11 18.35 -19.78
N LYS A 688 -8.48 19.05 -20.73
CA LYS A 688 -7.49 18.47 -21.66
C LYS A 688 -6.09 18.93 -21.28
N ASN A 689 -5.14 18.00 -21.28
CA ASN A 689 -3.72 18.32 -21.12
C ASN A 689 -3.22 19.02 -22.39
N THR A 690 -2.93 20.31 -22.27
CA THR A 690 -2.47 21.16 -23.39
C THR A 690 -0.97 21.06 -23.66
N HIS A 691 -0.21 20.34 -22.84
CA HIS A 691 1.21 20.08 -23.08
C HIS A 691 1.47 18.87 -23.97
N GLY A 692 0.44 18.07 -24.29
CA GLY A 692 0.53 16.89 -25.17
C GLY A 692 1.26 15.67 -24.55
N HIS A 693 2.17 15.90 -23.60
CA HIS A 693 2.86 14.85 -22.86
C HIS A 693 2.23 14.68 -21.47
N THR A 694 2.03 13.43 -21.05
CA THR A 694 1.25 13.11 -19.84
C THR A 694 2.07 13.15 -18.55
N ALA A 695 3.40 13.13 -18.62
CA ALA A 695 4.30 13.15 -17.46
C ALA A 695 5.69 13.77 -17.72
N PRO A 696 5.80 15.04 -18.17
CA PRO A 696 7.12 15.67 -18.29
C PRO A 696 7.67 16.07 -16.91
N PHE A 697 8.98 15.89 -16.70
CA PHE A 697 9.66 16.46 -15.53
C PHE A 697 9.85 17.99 -15.68
N PRO A 698 10.00 18.72 -14.56
CA PRO A 698 10.32 20.15 -14.54
C PRO A 698 11.66 20.49 -15.20
N PRO A 699 11.78 21.64 -15.88
CA PRO A 699 13.05 22.11 -16.47
C PRO A 699 14.16 22.30 -15.42
N GLU A 700 13.80 22.47 -14.15
CA GLU A 700 14.73 22.55 -13.03
C GLU A 700 15.56 21.26 -12.86
N ILE A 701 15.04 20.07 -13.23
CA ILE A 701 15.79 18.81 -13.11
C ILE A 701 16.96 18.73 -14.11
N PRO A 702 16.78 18.99 -15.43
CA PRO A 702 17.90 19.16 -16.34
C PRO A 702 18.86 20.27 -15.96
N GLN A 703 18.35 21.36 -15.38
CA GLN A 703 19.17 22.48 -14.94
C GLN A 703 20.16 22.04 -13.85
N LEU A 704 19.76 21.16 -12.92
CA LEU A 704 20.68 20.58 -11.92
C LEU A 704 21.94 19.99 -12.58
N LEU A 705 21.79 19.24 -13.67
CA LEU A 705 22.94 18.69 -14.40
C LEU A 705 23.73 19.80 -15.09
N ILE A 706 23.06 20.67 -15.85
CA ILE A 706 23.72 21.70 -16.65
C ILE A 706 24.58 22.64 -15.79
N ASP A 707 24.13 22.96 -14.58
CA ASP A 707 24.87 23.81 -13.64
C ASP A 707 26.21 23.20 -13.18
N THR A 708 26.39 21.88 -13.36
CA THR A 708 27.65 21.18 -13.02
C THR A 708 28.62 21.07 -14.20
N LEU A 709 28.20 21.44 -15.42
CA LEU A 709 28.93 21.17 -16.66
C LEU A 709 29.59 22.45 -17.22
N PRO A 710 30.75 22.33 -17.89
CA PRO A 710 31.36 23.45 -18.58
C PRO A 710 30.56 23.85 -19.82
N LYS A 711 30.71 25.11 -20.26
CA LYS A 711 30.13 25.58 -21.52
C LYS A 711 30.55 24.69 -22.69
N GLY A 712 29.61 24.39 -23.58
CA GLY A 712 29.84 23.56 -24.77
C GLY A 712 29.83 22.05 -24.48
N ALA A 713 29.56 21.62 -23.26
CA ALA A 713 29.36 20.20 -22.95
C ALA A 713 28.13 19.63 -23.68
N VAL A 714 28.20 18.33 -23.97
CA VAL A 714 27.15 17.57 -24.65
C VAL A 714 26.40 16.72 -23.62
N ILE A 715 25.10 16.94 -23.49
CA ILE A 715 24.23 16.12 -22.62
C ILE A 715 23.42 15.10 -23.42
N VAL A 716 23.04 13.99 -22.79
CA VAL A 716 22.15 12.99 -23.40
C VAL A 716 20.91 12.74 -22.56
N ASP A 717 19.78 12.56 -23.23
CA ASP A 717 18.55 12.06 -22.62
C ASP A 717 18.08 10.80 -23.40
N PRO A 718 18.17 9.60 -22.80
CA PRO A 718 17.71 8.37 -23.43
C PRO A 718 16.19 8.26 -23.59
N TYR A 719 15.40 9.07 -22.88
CA TYR A 719 13.94 9.00 -22.90
C TYR A 719 13.35 10.40 -23.05
N GLY A 720 13.50 10.95 -24.25
CA GLY A 720 13.31 12.36 -24.54
C GLY A 720 11.90 12.88 -24.29
N GLY A 721 10.85 12.09 -24.51
CA GLY A 721 9.45 12.47 -24.28
C GLY A 721 9.12 13.80 -24.96
N SER A 722 8.82 14.83 -24.16
CA SER A 722 8.57 16.19 -24.66
C SER A 722 9.81 17.03 -24.98
N MET A 723 10.99 16.43 -24.97
CA MET A 723 12.30 17.04 -25.23
C MET A 723 12.64 18.20 -24.28
N THR A 724 12.22 18.10 -23.02
CA THR A 724 12.46 19.13 -22.00
C THR A 724 13.95 19.39 -21.81
N THR A 725 14.77 18.34 -21.75
CA THR A 725 16.24 18.45 -21.64
C THR A 725 16.84 19.27 -22.78
N ALA A 726 16.43 19.02 -24.03
CA ALA A 726 16.90 19.81 -25.18
C ALA A 726 16.43 21.27 -25.12
N CYS A 727 15.21 21.54 -24.64
CA CYS A 727 14.72 22.92 -24.47
C CYS A 727 15.58 23.70 -23.46
N VAL A 728 15.94 23.07 -22.33
CA VAL A 728 16.82 23.69 -21.32
C VAL A 728 18.25 23.83 -21.86
N ALA A 729 18.75 22.85 -22.63
CA ALA A 729 20.04 22.94 -23.28
C ALA A 729 20.14 24.15 -24.23
N VAL A 730 19.11 24.36 -25.08
CA VAL A 730 19.02 25.53 -25.97
C VAL A 730 19.12 26.84 -25.18
N GLN A 731 18.37 26.95 -24.07
CA GLN A 731 18.35 28.16 -23.24
C GLN A 731 19.70 28.47 -22.59
N ASN A 732 20.52 27.45 -22.33
CA ASN A 732 21.85 27.57 -21.74
C ASN A 732 22.99 27.57 -22.77
N GLY A 733 22.68 27.50 -24.07
CA GLY A 733 23.69 27.42 -25.14
C GLY A 733 24.50 26.11 -25.12
N MET A 734 23.86 25.00 -24.74
CA MET A 734 24.47 23.68 -24.60
C MET A 734 24.04 22.74 -25.74
N ALA A 735 24.86 21.74 -26.04
CA ALA A 735 24.53 20.69 -27.00
C ALA A 735 23.80 19.54 -26.30
N ALA A 736 22.84 18.92 -26.98
CA ALA A 736 22.07 17.81 -26.42
C ALA A 736 21.74 16.74 -27.48
N ILE A 737 21.77 15.47 -27.09
CA ILE A 737 21.32 14.33 -27.90
C ILE A 737 20.13 13.69 -27.21
N MET A 738 19.01 13.57 -27.93
CA MET A 738 17.76 13.06 -27.40
C MET A 738 17.32 11.82 -28.17
N PHE A 739 16.90 10.78 -27.46
CA PHE A 739 16.30 9.58 -28.05
C PHE A 739 14.83 9.49 -27.65
N GLU A 740 13.93 9.24 -28.61
CA GLU A 740 12.51 9.01 -28.34
C GLU A 740 11.99 7.91 -29.27
N LEU A 741 11.31 6.90 -28.72
CA LEU A 741 10.81 5.77 -29.50
C LEU A 741 9.48 6.10 -30.16
N ASP A 742 8.56 6.74 -29.44
CA ASP A 742 7.24 7.09 -29.94
C ASP A 742 7.31 8.29 -30.90
N LYS A 743 6.89 8.05 -32.13
CA LYS A 743 6.93 9.06 -33.19
C LYS A 743 6.09 10.31 -32.86
N ASN A 744 4.96 10.17 -32.16
CA ASN A 744 4.11 11.32 -31.83
C ASN A 744 4.76 12.19 -30.75
N TYR A 745 5.38 11.59 -29.73
CA TYR A 745 6.15 12.33 -28.74
C TYR A 745 7.38 12.99 -29.36
N PHE A 746 8.07 12.30 -30.28
CA PHE A 746 9.17 12.88 -31.04
C PHE A 746 8.74 14.14 -31.80
N GLU A 747 7.66 14.08 -32.58
CA GLU A 747 7.14 15.22 -33.34
C GLU A 747 6.67 16.38 -32.45
N LEU A 748 6.05 16.07 -31.30
CA LEU A 748 5.67 17.06 -30.29
C LEU A 748 6.90 17.75 -29.69
N GLY A 749 7.91 16.97 -29.33
CA GLY A 749 9.16 17.44 -28.76
C GLY A 749 9.93 18.35 -29.72
N LEU A 750 10.02 17.96 -31.01
CA LEU A 750 10.65 18.77 -32.05
C LEU A 750 10.04 20.17 -32.14
N LYS A 751 8.70 20.28 -32.12
CA LYS A 751 8.00 21.58 -32.13
C LYS A 751 8.37 22.44 -30.92
N LYS A 752 8.40 21.85 -29.72
CA LYS A 752 8.77 22.56 -28.48
C LYS A 752 10.21 23.08 -28.51
N VAL A 753 11.14 22.28 -29.02
CA VAL A 753 12.54 22.71 -29.16
C VAL A 753 12.65 23.88 -30.13
N GLN A 754 11.97 23.83 -31.28
CA GLN A 754 11.95 24.93 -32.25
C GLN A 754 11.34 26.23 -31.65
N GLU A 755 10.31 26.13 -30.82
CA GLU A 755 9.73 27.27 -30.10
C GLU A 755 10.71 27.85 -29.06
N ALA A 756 11.39 27.00 -28.29
CA ALA A 756 12.40 27.41 -27.33
C ALA A 756 13.58 28.13 -27.99
N MET A 757 13.99 27.69 -29.18
CA MET A 757 15.03 28.35 -29.99
C MET A 757 14.61 29.76 -30.41
N LYS A 758 13.41 29.93 -30.98
CA LYS A 758 12.88 31.24 -31.38
C LYS A 758 12.86 32.22 -30.21
N THR A 759 12.32 31.78 -29.06
CA THR A 759 12.23 32.59 -27.84
C THR A 759 13.62 33.01 -27.33
N THR A 760 14.63 32.14 -27.47
CA THR A 760 15.99 32.43 -27.02
C THR A 760 16.70 33.41 -27.98
N SER A 761 16.49 33.28 -29.29
CA SER A 761 16.99 34.22 -30.29
C SER A 761 16.42 35.63 -30.11
N GLU A 762 15.11 35.75 -29.86
CA GLU A 762 14.44 37.04 -29.60
C GLU A 762 15.00 37.75 -28.36
N LYS A 763 15.23 37.00 -27.27
CA LYS A 763 15.84 37.55 -26.05
C LYS A 763 17.30 38.00 -26.24
N LEU A 764 18.02 37.41 -27.19
CA LEU A 764 19.39 37.79 -27.54
C LEU A 764 19.43 38.98 -28.50
N SER A 765 18.38 39.21 -29.30
CA SER A 765 18.27 40.40 -30.16
C SER A 765 17.79 41.66 -29.43
N ASP A 766 17.10 41.50 -28.29
CA ASP A 766 16.60 42.61 -27.44
C ASP A 766 17.61 43.06 -26.36
N ARG A 767 18.78 42.43 -26.27
CA ARG A 767 19.91 42.79 -25.39
C ARG A 767 21.06 43.37 -26.21
#